data_AF-A0A4R0XFE3-F1
#
_entry.id   AF-A0A4R0XFE3-F1
#
_cell.length_a   1.000
_cell.length_b   1.000
_cell.length_c   1.000
_cell.angle_alpha   90.00
_cell.angle_beta   90.00
_cell.angle_gamma   90.00
#
_symmetry.space_group_name_H-M   'P 1'
#
loop_
_entity.id
_entity.type
_entity.pdbx_description
1 polymer ?
#
loop_
_entity_poly.entity_id
_entity_poly.type
_entity_poly.pdbx_seq_one_letter_code
_entity_poly.pdbx_strand_id
1 'polypeptide(L)'
;MPLSDWINAAAAPGGDGVYFLGAFDRRITFYSQQVRGLRLAYALDAQGLIVTTDKIAVVGAGAAGLSFALCAALLGYHVTLYDPANTPLQLQSASPRLLHPHIYEWPDIGSLDDRAGLPLLDWKSDTGGSVSGKLQNDFTAAVTRLAHLQFKAERKLVAMEKVDSDWRLTVDYKGAQENRRFQKVILAMGFGDEFPCGDAEPVAYWKPSGVGTAAIEPHSGASYLVSGNGDGGLTDILSLLVQSFEHVSFTRDFLSHISSDALRQAALDALDAASSSGDLEPVFQAILRPVIDEFGVIDVLRGRLRKDRTLTINSDGPLFARGKASLLNQCMVFATLEAAKLEMVVVHHSSGRVTNVQKRAAGFSVTGPLMAGHPLSPDFDHVILRHGPDRGARYASAKASFDLYEAHIKPLLEYTPSLASPPTLDSQLYDRFEDLKIEQLVDTASQAALRQQQTLDRARVVLEIDAAAHLLVERGHVPLLDIADQCEQLEAPVTIHLALPPGVVTDESAILRLSRASNGRIHLTTVAEHAAHGPQIAPGIAVAPTGDPRYRGRVLDPSFLQDKLDACFLRLLDNSLRVIIASGTSTTLHKIDESIRQAVASTWDVWSATLHGAAGLRFDFLRWLANIEQGARTPWSGDHAQLPRMAAALLLMLATHLGEPLAPASIKRGNLTFLGNAEALGSGCDTIEGGPLTIWDQPDQWDVDALILSGSAEVEVYSSDDTLLNAGSIGLGLRNARRVRPAIIRNDRAWRQKLNGPLATWKQAVQEEFAGWRQRVQDLEDEVSK
;
A
#
# COMPACT_ATOMS: atom_id res chain seq x y z
N MET A 1 10.86 3.05 -10.18
CA MET A 1 11.69 3.30 -11.38
C MET A 1 12.86 4.19 -11.01
N PRO A 2 14.10 3.80 -11.34
CA PRO A 2 15.28 4.66 -11.32
C PRO A 2 15.08 6.00 -12.04
N LEU A 3 15.82 7.04 -11.64
CA LEU A 3 15.78 8.35 -12.29
C LEU A 3 16.21 8.29 -13.76
N SER A 4 17.20 7.44 -14.09
CA SER A 4 17.65 7.20 -15.46
C SER A 4 16.54 6.73 -16.38
N ASP A 5 15.59 5.94 -15.86
CA ASP A 5 14.53 5.35 -16.68
C ASP A 5 13.52 6.41 -17.11
N TRP A 6 13.22 7.40 -16.24
CA TRP A 6 12.39 8.55 -16.61
C TRP A 6 13.01 9.37 -17.74
N ILE A 7 14.33 9.54 -17.70
CA ILE A 7 15.07 10.27 -18.72
C ILE A 7 15.11 9.45 -20.02
N ASN A 8 15.47 8.16 -19.95
CA ASN A 8 15.56 7.27 -21.09
C ASN A 8 14.22 7.08 -21.82
N ALA A 9 13.11 7.09 -21.08
CA ALA A 9 11.76 7.01 -21.65
C ALA A 9 11.29 8.33 -22.29
N ALA A 10 11.92 9.46 -21.96
CA ALA A 10 11.56 10.78 -22.48
C ALA A 10 12.53 11.31 -23.55
N ALA A 11 13.80 10.93 -23.51
CA ALA A 11 14.83 11.47 -24.39
C ALA A 11 14.86 10.77 -25.76
N ALA A 12 15.20 11.53 -26.80
CA ALA A 12 15.55 10.98 -28.11
C ALA A 12 17.08 10.81 -28.21
N PRO A 13 17.60 9.64 -28.64
CA PRO A 13 19.02 9.49 -28.93
C PRO A 13 19.47 10.52 -29.98
N GLY A 14 20.56 11.25 -29.70
CA GLY A 14 21.06 12.34 -30.56
C GLY A 14 20.22 13.63 -30.52
N GLY A 15 19.17 13.68 -29.72
CA GLY A 15 18.34 14.85 -29.47
C GLY A 15 18.70 15.59 -28.19
N ASP A 16 19.98 15.87 -27.96
CA ASP A 16 20.46 16.45 -26.69
C ASP A 16 19.66 17.69 -26.27
N GLY A 17 18.99 17.58 -25.12
CA GLY A 17 18.13 18.63 -24.56
C GLY A 17 16.67 18.60 -25.03
N VAL A 18 16.22 17.60 -25.80
CA VAL A 18 14.81 17.41 -26.20
C VAL A 18 14.22 16.21 -25.47
N TYR A 19 13.06 16.43 -24.85
CA TYR A 19 12.35 15.40 -24.10
C TYR A 19 10.88 15.37 -24.51
N PHE A 20 10.34 14.17 -24.71
CA PHE A 20 8.94 13.91 -25.04
C PHE A 20 8.21 13.43 -23.80
N LEU A 21 7.02 13.97 -23.58
CA LEU A 21 6.20 13.68 -22.41
C LEU A 21 4.79 13.29 -22.88
N GLY A 22 4.36 12.05 -22.66
CA GLY A 22 3.00 11.62 -23.03
C GLY A 22 2.85 11.02 -24.43
N ALA A 23 3.89 10.99 -25.26
CA ALA A 23 3.75 10.69 -26.69
C ALA A 23 3.42 9.21 -26.98
N PHE A 24 4.06 8.25 -26.29
CA PHE A 24 3.85 6.80 -26.46
C PHE A 24 3.34 6.09 -25.20
N ASP A 25 2.92 6.86 -24.20
CA ASP A 25 2.39 6.31 -22.96
C ASP A 25 1.14 5.46 -23.21
N ARG A 26 1.00 4.39 -22.43
CA ARG A 26 -0.23 3.57 -22.38
C ARG A 26 -1.02 3.96 -21.13
N ARG A 27 -2.34 3.70 -21.16
CA ARG A 27 -3.29 4.03 -20.06
C ARG A 27 -3.15 5.48 -19.59
N ILE A 28 -3.33 6.41 -20.53
CA ILE A 28 -3.11 7.84 -20.30
C ILE A 28 -4.31 8.42 -19.55
N THR A 29 -4.21 8.49 -18.22
CA THR A 29 -5.14 9.25 -17.38
C THR A 29 -4.65 10.67 -17.15
N PHE A 30 -5.52 11.54 -16.65
CA PHE A 30 -5.15 12.91 -16.27
C PHE A 30 -4.10 12.90 -15.15
N TYR A 31 -4.30 12.09 -14.10
CA TYR A 31 -3.35 11.88 -13.01
C TYR A 31 -1.98 11.40 -13.51
N SER A 32 -1.96 10.34 -14.32
CA SER A 32 -0.72 9.74 -14.81
C SER A 32 0.14 10.74 -15.62
N GLN A 33 -0.49 11.67 -16.34
CA GLN A 33 0.22 12.72 -17.08
C GLN A 33 0.90 13.73 -16.14
N GLN A 34 0.22 14.12 -15.06
CA GLN A 34 0.78 15.04 -14.06
C GLN A 34 1.98 14.41 -13.35
N VAL A 35 1.86 13.14 -12.95
CA VAL A 35 2.96 12.39 -12.30
C VAL A 35 4.17 12.30 -13.22
N ARG A 36 4.01 12.01 -14.52
CA ARG A 36 5.14 11.99 -15.46
C ARG A 36 5.83 13.35 -15.57
N GLY A 37 5.07 14.43 -15.65
CA GLY A 37 5.63 15.79 -15.71
C GLY A 37 6.46 16.12 -14.48
N LEU A 38 5.95 15.79 -13.30
CA LEU A 38 6.61 16.01 -12.01
C LEU A 38 7.86 15.13 -11.85
N ARG A 39 7.76 13.84 -12.21
CA ARG A 39 8.87 12.87 -12.20
C ARG A 39 10.00 13.28 -13.15
N LEU A 40 9.68 13.69 -14.38
CA LEU A 40 10.68 14.09 -15.35
C LEU A 40 11.41 15.36 -14.92
N ALA A 41 10.70 16.38 -14.43
CA ALA A 41 11.32 17.60 -13.92
C ALA A 41 12.33 17.29 -12.81
N TYR A 42 11.93 16.44 -11.86
CA TYR A 42 12.82 15.99 -10.78
C TYR A 42 14.00 15.16 -11.28
N ALA A 43 13.79 14.22 -12.20
CA ALA A 43 14.86 13.39 -12.74
C ALA A 43 15.93 14.20 -13.46
N LEU A 44 15.53 15.21 -14.24
CA LEU A 44 16.46 16.12 -14.92
C LEU A 44 17.28 16.96 -13.93
N ASP A 45 16.64 17.49 -12.88
CA ASP A 45 17.29 18.25 -11.81
C ASP A 45 18.29 17.40 -11.03
N ALA A 46 17.83 16.26 -10.50
CA ALA A 46 18.62 15.37 -9.66
C ALA A 46 19.82 14.75 -10.39
N GLN A 47 19.77 14.64 -11.72
CA GLN A 47 20.87 14.16 -12.56
C GLN A 47 21.75 15.29 -13.13
N GLY A 48 21.46 16.55 -12.79
CA GLY A 48 22.22 17.71 -13.29
C GLY A 48 22.12 17.91 -14.80
N LEU A 49 21.06 17.39 -15.44
CA LEU A 49 20.83 17.50 -16.89
C LEU A 49 20.22 18.85 -17.28
N ILE A 50 19.78 19.61 -16.31
CA ILE A 50 19.36 21.01 -16.41
C ILE A 50 20.13 21.84 -15.39
N VAL A 51 20.49 23.06 -15.76
CA VAL A 51 21.19 24.01 -14.88
C VAL A 51 20.43 25.33 -14.82
N THR A 52 20.62 26.14 -13.77
CA THR A 52 19.83 27.37 -13.54
C THR A 52 19.99 28.42 -14.64
N THR A 53 21.07 28.35 -15.44
CA THR A 53 21.28 29.21 -16.61
C THR A 53 20.50 28.75 -17.85
N ASP A 54 19.96 27.53 -17.86
CA ASP A 54 19.21 27.00 -18.99
C ASP A 54 17.88 27.73 -19.15
N LYS A 55 17.54 28.05 -20.41
CA LYS A 55 16.19 28.42 -20.81
C LYS A 55 15.45 27.16 -21.24
N ILE A 56 14.34 26.87 -20.58
CA ILE A 56 13.52 25.69 -20.82
C ILE A 56 12.24 26.10 -21.54
N ALA A 57 12.00 25.53 -22.72
CA ALA A 57 10.71 25.61 -23.40
C ALA A 57 9.87 24.38 -23.07
N VAL A 58 8.60 24.58 -22.73
CA VAL A 58 7.60 23.51 -22.64
C VAL A 58 6.53 23.79 -23.68
N VAL A 59 6.22 22.81 -24.54
CA VAL A 59 5.24 22.97 -25.62
C VAL A 59 4.05 22.05 -25.35
N GLY A 60 2.87 22.64 -25.14
CA GLY A 60 1.64 21.98 -24.77
C GLY A 60 1.27 22.23 -23.30
N ALA A 61 0.20 22.99 -23.08
CA ALA A 61 -0.38 23.31 -21.77
C ALA A 61 -1.50 22.31 -21.39
N GLY A 62 -1.25 21.02 -21.65
CA GLY A 62 -2.01 19.91 -21.08
C GLY A 62 -1.57 19.59 -19.65
N ALA A 63 -2.16 18.57 -19.03
CA ALA A 63 -1.86 18.14 -17.66
C ALA A 63 -0.36 17.89 -17.44
N ALA A 64 0.30 17.19 -18.37
CA ALA A 64 1.72 16.87 -18.28
C ALA A 64 2.63 18.11 -18.36
N GLY A 65 2.37 18.99 -19.33
CA GLY A 65 3.15 20.20 -19.55
C GLY A 65 3.01 21.22 -18.42
N LEU A 66 1.79 21.37 -17.87
CA LEU A 66 1.54 22.22 -16.70
C LEU A 66 2.33 21.74 -15.49
N SER A 67 2.23 20.44 -15.18
CA SER A 67 2.95 19.84 -14.07
C SER A 67 4.46 19.98 -14.23
N PHE A 68 5.01 19.65 -15.40
CA PHE A 68 6.44 19.83 -15.65
C PHE A 68 6.85 21.30 -15.47
N ALA A 69 6.15 22.23 -16.11
CA ALA A 69 6.52 23.64 -16.12
C ALA A 69 6.52 24.24 -14.70
N LEU A 70 5.50 23.91 -13.91
CA LEU A 70 5.40 24.35 -12.53
C LEU A 70 6.50 23.72 -11.65
N CYS A 71 6.77 22.42 -11.80
CA CYS A 71 7.81 21.74 -11.03
C CYS A 71 9.20 22.28 -11.35
N ALA A 72 9.54 22.45 -12.63
CA ALA A 72 10.82 23.03 -13.04
C ALA A 72 10.95 24.49 -12.55
N ALA A 73 9.87 25.27 -12.56
CA ALA A 73 9.91 26.59 -11.95
C ALA A 73 10.15 26.53 -10.44
N LEU A 74 9.47 25.68 -9.68
CA LEU A 74 9.71 25.54 -8.24
C LEU A 74 11.14 25.11 -7.89
N LEU A 75 11.80 24.38 -8.79
CA LEU A 75 13.22 24.02 -8.69
C LEU A 75 14.18 25.17 -9.05
N GLY A 76 13.66 26.32 -9.49
CA GLY A 76 14.43 27.54 -9.76
C GLY A 76 14.82 27.76 -11.23
N TYR A 77 14.28 26.98 -12.18
CA TYR A 77 14.63 27.09 -13.60
C TYR A 77 13.76 28.10 -14.35
N HIS A 78 14.31 28.74 -15.39
CA HIS A 78 13.56 29.63 -16.27
C HIS A 78 12.74 28.85 -17.29
N VAL A 79 11.41 28.86 -17.12
CA VAL A 79 10.48 28.06 -17.92
C VAL A 79 9.52 28.93 -18.71
N THR A 80 9.42 28.67 -20.02
CA THR A 80 8.38 29.24 -20.88
C THR A 80 7.48 28.14 -21.42
N LEU A 81 6.21 28.14 -21.01
CA LEU A 81 5.16 27.24 -21.48
C LEU A 81 4.40 27.87 -22.65
N TYR A 82 4.34 27.17 -23.78
CA TYR A 82 3.64 27.57 -24.99
C TYR A 82 2.42 26.68 -25.24
N ASP A 83 1.30 27.27 -25.66
CA ASP A 83 0.13 26.54 -26.12
C ASP A 83 -0.63 27.33 -27.19
N PRO A 84 -1.21 26.68 -28.22
CA PRO A 84 -2.05 27.36 -29.21
C PRO A 84 -3.39 27.85 -28.64
N ALA A 85 -3.84 27.36 -27.49
CA ALA A 85 -5.06 27.84 -26.84
C ALA A 85 -4.80 29.10 -26.01
N ASN A 86 -5.88 29.84 -25.73
CA ASN A 86 -5.80 31.04 -24.90
C ASN A 86 -5.60 30.71 -23.41
N THR A 87 -6.06 29.54 -22.96
CA THR A 87 -5.94 29.09 -21.57
C THR A 87 -5.34 27.69 -21.49
N PRO A 88 -4.61 27.36 -20.41
CA PRO A 88 -4.19 25.98 -20.14
C PRO A 88 -5.38 25.01 -20.07
N LEU A 89 -5.18 23.73 -20.38
CA LEU A 89 -6.22 22.69 -20.26
C LEU A 89 -7.51 22.99 -21.04
N GLN A 90 -7.44 23.82 -22.09
CA GLN A 90 -8.59 24.27 -22.88
C GLN A 90 -9.44 23.11 -23.44
N LEU A 91 -8.79 22.00 -23.79
CA LEU A 91 -9.47 20.83 -24.35
C LEU A 91 -10.47 20.21 -23.37
N GLN A 92 -10.20 20.29 -22.07
CA GLN A 92 -11.03 19.71 -21.01
C GLN A 92 -12.07 20.70 -20.46
N SER A 93 -11.92 22.00 -20.73
CA SER A 93 -12.64 23.08 -20.03
C SER A 93 -14.17 23.05 -20.13
N ALA A 94 -14.72 22.42 -21.17
CA ALA A 94 -16.17 22.29 -21.37
C ALA A 94 -16.62 20.82 -21.37
N SER A 95 -15.77 19.90 -20.91
CA SER A 95 -16.06 18.47 -20.93
C SER A 95 -17.00 18.09 -19.79
N PRO A 96 -18.17 17.47 -20.06
CA PRO A 96 -19.04 16.93 -19.02
C PRO A 96 -18.55 15.58 -18.47
N ARG A 97 -17.51 14.99 -19.08
CA ARG A 97 -17.00 13.68 -18.67
C ARG A 97 -16.41 13.73 -17.28
N LEU A 98 -16.79 12.77 -16.44
CA LEU A 98 -16.16 12.58 -15.14
C LEU A 98 -14.73 12.10 -15.31
N LEU A 99 -13.82 12.78 -14.61
CA LEU A 99 -12.44 12.39 -14.45
C LEU A 99 -12.29 11.77 -13.08
N HIS A 100 -11.76 10.55 -13.04
CA HIS A 100 -11.35 9.90 -11.80
C HIS A 100 -9.84 9.65 -11.87
N PRO A 101 -9.07 9.95 -10.81
CA PRO A 101 -7.61 9.88 -10.87
C PRO A 101 -7.09 8.44 -11.01
N HIS A 102 -7.66 7.50 -10.24
CA HIS A 102 -7.07 6.16 -10.06
C HIS A 102 -7.90 4.98 -10.59
N ILE A 103 -9.08 5.21 -11.20
CA ILE A 103 -10.02 4.12 -11.52
C ILE A 103 -9.46 3.10 -12.53
N TYR A 104 -8.60 3.57 -13.43
CA TYR A 104 -7.91 2.74 -14.42
C TYR A 104 -6.70 1.99 -13.86
N GLU A 105 -6.31 2.25 -12.60
CA GLU A 105 -5.20 1.59 -11.90
C GLU A 105 -5.62 0.29 -11.22
N TRP A 106 -6.92 0.03 -11.06
CA TRP A 106 -7.40 -1.26 -10.56
C TRP A 106 -6.76 -2.41 -11.36
N PRO A 107 -6.19 -3.44 -10.71
CA PRO A 107 -6.42 -3.90 -9.33
C PRO A 107 -5.53 -3.29 -8.23
N ASP A 108 -4.80 -2.19 -8.49
CA ASP A 108 -4.02 -1.54 -7.43
C ASP A 108 -4.92 -0.97 -6.30
N ILE A 109 -4.39 -0.99 -5.08
CA ILE A 109 -5.00 -0.35 -3.89
C ILE A 109 -5.17 1.15 -4.12
N GLY A 110 -6.29 1.70 -3.64
CA GLY A 110 -6.65 3.12 -3.79
C GLY A 110 -7.28 3.45 -5.14
N SER A 111 -7.67 2.47 -5.96
CA SER A 111 -8.24 2.73 -7.29
C SER A 111 -9.56 3.52 -7.26
N LEU A 112 -10.27 3.49 -6.13
CA LEU A 112 -11.50 4.26 -5.89
C LEU A 112 -11.29 5.54 -5.07
N ASP A 113 -10.04 5.93 -4.82
CA ASP A 113 -9.73 7.20 -4.17
C ASP A 113 -10.15 8.36 -5.09
N ASP A 114 -11.06 9.21 -4.61
CA ASP A 114 -11.52 10.34 -5.43
C ASP A 114 -10.47 11.44 -5.57
N ARG A 115 -9.48 11.51 -4.68
CA ARG A 115 -8.45 12.56 -4.68
C ARG A 115 -7.20 12.11 -5.44
N ALA A 116 -6.69 12.96 -6.31
CA ALA A 116 -5.47 12.69 -7.07
C ALA A 116 -4.24 12.51 -6.14
N GLY A 117 -4.19 13.23 -5.03
CA GLY A 117 -3.14 13.06 -4.01
C GLY A 117 -1.80 13.62 -4.49
N LEU A 118 -1.82 14.72 -5.24
CA LEU A 118 -0.61 15.37 -5.75
C LEU A 118 -0.20 16.54 -4.84
N PRO A 119 1.11 16.85 -4.72
CA PRO A 119 1.57 18.01 -3.93
C PRO A 119 1.24 19.33 -4.63
N LEU A 120 1.14 19.30 -5.96
CA LEU A 120 0.90 20.42 -6.86
C LEU A 120 -0.24 20.08 -7.82
N LEU A 121 -1.07 21.06 -8.16
CA LEU A 121 -2.18 20.88 -9.12
C LEU A 121 -3.07 19.68 -8.75
N ASP A 122 -3.39 19.58 -7.45
CA ASP A 122 -4.22 18.50 -6.90
C ASP A 122 -5.72 18.74 -7.16
N TRP A 123 -6.49 17.67 -7.28
CA TRP A 123 -7.91 17.71 -7.61
C TRP A 123 -8.65 16.47 -7.08
N LYS A 124 -9.98 16.56 -7.04
CA LYS A 124 -10.88 15.45 -6.72
C LYS A 124 -11.72 15.08 -7.93
N SER A 125 -12.18 13.84 -7.98
CA SER A 125 -13.04 13.28 -9.01
C SER A 125 -14.24 14.20 -9.27
N ASP A 126 -14.35 14.68 -10.50
CA ASP A 126 -15.37 15.63 -10.96
C ASP A 126 -15.34 15.70 -12.49
N THR A 127 -16.21 16.49 -13.11
CA THR A 127 -16.22 16.71 -14.56
C THR A 127 -14.92 17.35 -15.05
N GLY A 128 -14.54 17.07 -16.29
CA GLY A 128 -13.36 17.66 -16.91
C GLY A 128 -13.36 19.19 -16.89
N GLY A 129 -14.54 19.82 -17.04
CA GLY A 129 -14.70 21.27 -16.89
C GLY A 129 -14.37 21.77 -15.48
N SER A 130 -14.94 21.14 -14.45
CA SER A 130 -14.66 21.48 -13.05
C SER A 130 -13.18 21.31 -12.69
N VAL A 131 -12.60 20.15 -13.03
CA VAL A 131 -11.20 19.83 -12.73
C VAL A 131 -10.27 20.81 -13.43
N SER A 132 -10.44 21.02 -14.74
CA SER A 132 -9.58 21.94 -15.50
C SER A 132 -9.71 23.38 -15.02
N GLY A 133 -10.91 23.86 -14.69
CA GLY A 133 -11.13 25.20 -14.13
C GLY A 133 -10.38 25.40 -12.81
N LYS A 134 -10.42 24.41 -11.90
CA LYS A 134 -9.62 24.46 -10.67
C LYS A 134 -8.13 24.54 -10.97
N LEU A 135 -7.61 23.66 -11.83
CA LEU A 135 -6.18 23.60 -12.12
C LEU A 135 -5.66 24.82 -12.89
N GLN A 136 -6.50 25.42 -13.75
CA GLN A 136 -6.21 26.70 -14.40
C GLN A 136 -6.02 27.82 -13.37
N ASN A 137 -6.90 27.89 -12.35
CA ASN A 137 -6.79 28.88 -11.28
C ASN A 137 -5.51 28.68 -10.46
N ASP A 138 -5.23 27.44 -10.06
CA ASP A 138 -4.02 27.11 -9.30
C ASP A 138 -2.75 27.45 -10.08
N PHE A 139 -2.70 27.12 -11.37
CA PHE A 139 -1.56 27.43 -12.24
C PHE A 139 -1.41 28.94 -12.46
N THR A 140 -2.51 29.66 -12.67
CA THR A 140 -2.48 31.13 -12.84
C THR A 140 -1.95 31.81 -11.58
N ALA A 141 -2.36 31.37 -10.39
CA ALA A 141 -1.84 31.87 -9.12
C ALA A 141 -0.35 31.54 -8.93
N ALA A 142 0.14 30.42 -9.47
CA ALA A 142 1.57 30.12 -9.44
C ALA A 142 2.38 31.01 -10.39
N VAL A 143 1.87 31.27 -11.60
CA VAL A 143 2.51 32.17 -12.59
C VAL A 143 2.66 33.59 -12.04
N THR A 144 1.72 34.09 -11.24
CA THR A 144 1.83 35.42 -10.63
C THR A 144 2.87 35.49 -9.51
N ARG A 145 3.15 34.37 -8.81
CA ARG A 145 4.14 34.30 -7.73
C ARG A 145 5.55 33.96 -8.23
N LEU A 146 5.67 33.16 -9.29
CA LEU A 146 6.96 32.69 -9.81
C LEU A 146 7.39 33.49 -11.04
N ALA A 147 8.26 34.49 -10.85
CA ALA A 147 8.69 35.40 -11.93
C ALA A 147 9.41 34.70 -13.10
N HIS A 148 10.00 33.53 -12.87
CA HIS A 148 10.69 32.70 -13.86
C HIS A 148 9.79 31.68 -14.56
N LEU A 149 8.49 31.62 -14.24
CA LEU A 149 7.49 30.83 -14.93
C LEU A 149 6.65 31.72 -15.85
N GLN A 150 6.68 31.46 -17.16
CA GLN A 150 5.90 32.22 -18.14
C GLN A 150 4.94 31.33 -18.92
N PHE A 151 3.68 31.75 -19.05
CA PHE A 151 2.73 31.16 -20.00
C PHE A 151 2.56 32.07 -21.22
N LYS A 152 2.71 31.49 -22.41
CA LYS A 152 2.53 32.15 -23.71
C LYS A 152 1.38 31.47 -24.45
N ALA A 153 0.17 31.94 -24.16
CA ALA A 153 -1.09 31.52 -24.78
C ALA A 153 -1.14 31.84 -26.29
N GLU A 154 -1.97 31.17 -27.09
CA GLU A 154 -2.12 31.43 -28.54
C GLU A 154 -0.83 31.29 -29.37
N ARG A 155 0.18 30.55 -28.89
CA ARG A 155 1.46 30.32 -29.59
C ARG A 155 1.54 28.87 -30.05
N LYS A 156 1.45 28.65 -31.36
CA LYS A 156 1.54 27.32 -31.96
C LYS A 156 2.97 27.02 -32.39
N LEU A 157 3.56 25.90 -31.95
CA LEU A 157 4.84 25.43 -32.49
C LEU A 157 4.67 25.04 -33.96
N VAL A 158 5.45 25.66 -34.85
CA VAL A 158 5.44 25.36 -36.30
C VAL A 158 6.73 24.70 -36.78
N ALA A 159 7.86 24.98 -36.16
CA ALA A 159 9.13 24.34 -36.47
C ALA A 159 10.06 24.29 -35.25
N MET A 160 10.91 23.28 -35.22
CA MET A 160 11.99 23.11 -34.24
C MET A 160 13.26 22.63 -34.95
N GLU A 161 14.38 23.30 -34.70
CA GLU A 161 15.67 22.97 -35.32
C GLU A 161 16.83 23.15 -34.34
N LYS A 162 17.85 22.31 -34.46
CA LYS A 162 19.09 22.44 -33.69
C LYS A 162 19.93 23.57 -34.29
N VAL A 163 20.41 24.49 -33.46
CA VAL A 163 21.31 25.58 -33.85
C VAL A 163 22.42 25.67 -32.81
N ASP A 164 23.63 25.30 -33.21
CA ASP A 164 24.78 25.14 -32.30
C ASP A 164 24.44 24.15 -31.15
N SER A 165 24.67 24.55 -29.90
CA SER A 165 24.26 23.80 -28.70
C SER A 165 22.77 23.95 -28.35
N ASP A 166 22.07 24.89 -28.97
CA ASP A 166 20.71 25.30 -28.61
C ASP A 166 19.65 24.72 -29.56
N TRP A 167 18.39 24.90 -29.20
CA TRP A 167 17.22 24.61 -30.01
C TRP A 167 16.50 25.91 -30.35
N ARG A 168 16.28 26.15 -31.64
CA ARG A 168 15.45 27.26 -32.12
C ARG A 168 14.03 26.75 -32.35
N LEU A 169 13.09 27.34 -31.63
CA LEU A 169 11.65 27.13 -31.80
C LEU A 169 11.09 28.29 -32.62
N THR A 170 10.37 27.96 -33.69
CA THR A 170 9.52 28.88 -34.42
C THR A 170 8.08 28.68 -33.94
N VAL A 171 7.50 29.72 -33.35
CA VAL A 171 6.11 29.73 -32.91
C VAL A 171 5.30 30.72 -33.73
N ASP A 172 4.12 30.31 -34.18
CA ASP A 172 3.14 31.19 -34.81
C ASP A 172 2.26 31.85 -33.73
N TYR A 173 2.14 33.18 -33.81
CA TYR A 173 1.21 33.97 -33.03
C TYR A 173 0.40 34.85 -33.98
N LYS A 174 -0.87 34.47 -34.20
CA LYS A 174 -1.81 35.22 -35.06
C LYS A 174 -1.26 35.46 -36.47
N GLY A 175 -0.58 34.46 -37.06
CA GLY A 175 0.00 34.51 -38.39
C GLY A 175 1.38 35.16 -38.48
N ALA A 176 1.93 35.65 -37.36
CA ALA A 176 3.31 36.14 -37.28
C ALA A 176 4.21 35.08 -36.65
N GLN A 177 5.36 34.81 -37.27
CA GLN A 177 6.33 33.84 -36.76
C GLN A 177 7.35 34.51 -35.84
N GLU A 178 7.52 33.94 -34.64
CA GLU A 178 8.55 34.34 -33.67
C GLU A 178 9.58 33.21 -33.50
N ASN A 179 10.87 33.56 -33.57
CA ASN A 179 11.96 32.65 -33.29
C ASN A 179 12.52 32.87 -31.87
N ARG A 180 12.71 31.79 -31.12
CA ARG A 180 13.28 31.79 -29.76
C ARG A 180 14.27 30.64 -29.59
N ARG A 181 15.33 30.85 -28.82
CA ARG A 181 16.36 29.84 -28.53
C ARG A 181 16.26 29.33 -27.10
N PHE A 182 16.42 28.02 -26.95
CA PHE A 182 16.34 27.31 -25.68
C PHE A 182 17.42 26.23 -25.58
N GLN A 183 17.93 25.98 -24.38
CA GLN A 183 18.87 24.88 -24.13
C GLN A 183 18.11 23.55 -24.00
N LYS A 184 16.89 23.61 -23.47
CA LYS A 184 16.06 22.43 -23.20
C LYS A 184 14.65 22.64 -23.75
N VAL A 185 14.09 21.60 -24.36
CA VAL A 185 12.75 21.60 -24.95
C VAL A 185 11.99 20.37 -24.47
N ILE A 186 10.83 20.61 -23.87
CA ILE A 186 9.91 19.57 -23.40
C ILE A 186 8.68 19.59 -24.30
N LEU A 187 8.49 18.53 -25.06
CA LEU A 187 7.36 18.36 -25.96
C LEU A 187 6.26 17.58 -25.22
N ALA A 188 5.28 18.32 -24.71
CA ALA A 188 4.13 17.84 -23.93
C ALA A 188 2.80 18.08 -24.70
N MET A 189 2.81 17.86 -26.01
CA MET A 189 1.70 18.17 -26.93
C MET A 189 0.58 17.13 -26.93
N GLY A 190 0.63 16.16 -26.01
CA GLY A 190 -0.30 15.03 -25.94
C GLY A 190 -0.07 14.03 -27.08
N PHE A 191 -1.10 13.26 -27.41
CA PHE A 191 -0.99 12.10 -28.29
C PHE A 191 -1.66 12.26 -29.66
N GLY A 192 -2.42 13.33 -29.90
CA GLY A 192 -3.11 13.54 -31.18
C GLY A 192 -4.62 13.35 -31.09
N ASP A 193 -5.28 13.63 -32.20
CA ASP A 193 -6.71 13.36 -32.42
C ASP A 193 -6.87 11.96 -33.04
N GLU A 194 -8.05 11.36 -32.92
CA GLU A 194 -8.35 10.04 -33.48
C GLU A 194 -8.06 9.99 -35.00
N PHE A 195 -7.52 8.86 -35.49
CA PHE A 195 -7.26 8.70 -36.92
C PHE A 195 -8.55 8.89 -37.76
N PRO A 196 -8.55 9.77 -38.77
CA PRO A 196 -9.65 9.85 -39.71
C PRO A 196 -9.69 8.59 -40.58
N CYS A 197 -10.88 8.08 -40.88
CA CYS A 197 -11.05 6.91 -41.74
C CYS A 197 -12.30 7.05 -42.62
N GLY A 198 -12.10 7.45 -43.88
CA GLY A 198 -13.18 7.70 -44.82
C GLY A 198 -14.15 8.78 -44.33
N ASP A 199 -15.44 8.52 -44.47
CA ASP A 199 -16.54 9.42 -44.07
C ASP A 199 -16.91 9.31 -42.57
N ALA A 200 -16.19 8.50 -41.78
CA ALA A 200 -16.42 8.45 -40.33
C ALA A 200 -15.86 9.71 -39.65
N GLU A 201 -16.75 10.51 -39.06
CA GLU A 201 -16.34 11.66 -38.26
C GLU A 201 -15.65 11.19 -36.96
N PRO A 202 -14.43 11.68 -36.66
CA PRO A 202 -13.78 11.41 -35.39
C PRO A 202 -14.63 11.87 -34.21
N VAL A 203 -15.06 10.93 -33.36
CA VAL A 203 -15.80 11.25 -32.13
C VAL A 203 -14.83 11.84 -31.12
N ALA A 204 -14.82 13.18 -31.03
CA ALA A 204 -13.96 13.92 -30.12
C ALA A 204 -14.17 13.47 -28.67
N TYR A 205 -13.11 12.94 -28.06
CA TYR A 205 -13.15 12.37 -26.71
C TYR A 205 -13.69 13.37 -25.68
N TRP A 206 -13.25 14.63 -25.70
CA TRP A 206 -13.62 15.60 -24.66
C TRP A 206 -14.97 16.30 -24.87
N LYS A 207 -15.65 16.04 -25.99
CA LYS A 207 -16.93 16.69 -26.29
C LYS A 207 -18.10 15.82 -25.81
N PRO A 208 -19.25 16.43 -25.46
CA PRO A 208 -20.48 15.68 -25.28
C PRO A 208 -20.75 14.82 -26.51
N SER A 209 -21.04 13.55 -26.30
CA SER A 209 -21.48 12.64 -27.35
C SER A 209 -22.97 12.38 -27.15
N GLY A 210 -23.76 12.50 -28.21
CA GLY A 210 -25.17 12.06 -28.19
C GLY A 210 -25.32 10.59 -28.57
N VAL A 211 -24.23 9.86 -28.82
CA VAL A 211 -24.26 8.43 -29.12
C VAL A 211 -25.01 7.70 -28.01
N GLY A 212 -25.95 6.84 -28.37
CA GLY A 212 -26.74 6.11 -27.37
C GLY A 212 -27.91 6.90 -26.79
N THR A 213 -28.19 8.12 -27.25
CA THR A 213 -29.28 8.94 -26.70
C THR A 213 -30.48 9.00 -27.65
N ALA A 214 -31.67 9.19 -27.10
CA ALA A 214 -32.90 9.41 -27.88
C ALA A 214 -32.82 10.63 -28.81
N ALA A 215 -31.88 11.56 -28.59
CA ALA A 215 -31.64 12.69 -29.48
C ALA A 215 -30.95 12.30 -30.80
N ILE A 216 -30.15 11.22 -30.79
CA ILE A 216 -29.45 10.70 -31.98
C ILE A 216 -30.16 9.46 -32.53
N GLU A 217 -30.96 8.78 -31.72
CA GLU A 217 -31.75 7.59 -32.05
C GLU A 217 -33.25 7.92 -32.14
N PRO A 218 -33.72 8.60 -33.19
CA PRO A 218 -35.14 9.00 -33.30
C PRO A 218 -36.10 7.81 -33.45
N HIS A 219 -35.59 6.62 -33.77
CA HIS A 219 -36.36 5.38 -33.93
C HIS A 219 -35.68 4.23 -33.19
N SER A 220 -36.48 3.30 -32.67
CA SER A 220 -35.99 2.06 -32.04
C SER A 220 -35.33 1.14 -33.07
N GLY A 221 -34.30 0.40 -32.66
CA GLY A 221 -33.62 -0.59 -33.49
C GLY A 221 -32.32 -0.11 -34.16
N ALA A 222 -31.73 1.00 -33.69
CA ALA A 222 -30.49 1.53 -34.24
C ALA A 222 -29.35 0.50 -34.24
N SER A 223 -28.58 0.48 -35.31
CA SER A 223 -27.45 -0.43 -35.54
C SER A 223 -26.11 0.30 -35.34
N TYR A 224 -25.26 -0.26 -34.48
CA TYR A 224 -23.96 0.30 -34.12
C TYR A 224 -22.82 -0.62 -34.54
N LEU A 225 -21.74 -0.04 -35.06
CA LEU A 225 -20.42 -0.65 -35.09
C LEU A 225 -19.49 0.11 -34.14
N VAL A 226 -18.91 -0.58 -33.15
CA VAL A 226 -17.80 -0.07 -32.34
C VAL A 226 -16.53 -0.80 -32.73
N SER A 227 -15.53 -0.06 -33.24
CA SER A 227 -14.25 -0.63 -33.65
C SER A 227 -13.11 -0.16 -32.75
N GLY A 228 -12.63 -1.03 -31.87
CA GLY A 228 -11.48 -0.80 -31.00
C GLY A 228 -11.57 -1.56 -29.67
N ASN A 229 -10.43 -2.05 -29.19
CA ASN A 229 -10.29 -2.86 -27.97
C ASN A 229 -9.46 -2.17 -26.86
N GLY A 230 -9.28 -0.84 -26.95
CA GLY A 230 -8.76 -0.02 -25.86
C GLY A 230 -9.86 0.51 -24.94
N ASP A 231 -9.50 1.20 -23.86
CA ASP A 231 -10.47 1.71 -22.86
C ASP A 231 -11.62 2.50 -23.49
N GLY A 232 -11.35 3.40 -24.44
CA GLY A 232 -12.40 4.16 -25.12
C GLY A 232 -13.41 3.28 -25.87
N GLY A 233 -12.97 2.19 -26.49
CA GLY A 233 -13.86 1.24 -27.18
C GLY A 233 -14.69 0.42 -26.19
N LEU A 234 -14.07 -0.05 -25.10
CA LEU A 234 -14.75 -0.79 -24.05
C LEU A 234 -15.81 0.06 -23.33
N THR A 235 -15.50 1.33 -23.05
CA THR A 235 -16.47 2.28 -22.47
C THR A 235 -17.63 2.57 -23.42
N ASP A 236 -17.37 2.68 -24.74
CA ASP A 236 -18.44 2.87 -25.73
C ASP A 236 -19.32 1.60 -25.86
N ILE A 237 -18.76 0.39 -25.72
CA ILE A 237 -19.52 -0.85 -25.65
C ILE A 237 -20.45 -0.85 -24.42
N LEU A 238 -19.94 -0.50 -23.23
CA LEU A 238 -20.75 -0.41 -22.01
C LEU A 238 -21.86 0.64 -22.15
N SER A 239 -21.55 1.83 -22.69
CA SER A 239 -22.53 2.91 -22.83
C SER A 239 -23.68 2.56 -23.77
N LEU A 240 -23.43 1.73 -24.78
CA LEU A 240 -24.45 1.22 -25.68
C LEU A 240 -25.24 0.08 -25.06
N LEU A 241 -24.62 -0.80 -24.26
CA LEU A 241 -25.30 -1.97 -23.70
C LEU A 241 -26.04 -1.71 -22.37
N VAL A 242 -25.64 -0.70 -21.60
CA VAL A 242 -26.17 -0.46 -20.24
C VAL A 242 -27.05 0.79 -20.20
N GLN A 243 -28.23 0.66 -19.57
CA GLN A 243 -29.14 1.78 -19.34
C GLN A 243 -28.53 2.81 -18.39
N SER A 244 -28.67 4.10 -18.74
CA SER A 244 -28.19 5.24 -17.92
C SER A 244 -26.72 5.11 -17.50
N PHE A 245 -25.87 4.62 -18.42
CA PHE A 245 -24.46 4.41 -18.13
C PHE A 245 -23.71 5.72 -17.91
N GLU A 246 -23.09 5.82 -16.73
CA GLU A 246 -22.01 6.76 -16.43
C GLU A 246 -20.87 5.93 -15.83
N HIS A 247 -19.65 6.12 -16.33
CA HIS A 247 -18.54 5.19 -16.12
C HIS A 247 -18.12 5.06 -14.65
N VAL A 248 -18.01 6.16 -13.91
CA VAL A 248 -17.51 6.15 -12.52
C VAL A 248 -18.52 5.50 -11.59
N SER A 249 -19.78 5.93 -11.67
CA SER A 249 -20.88 5.37 -10.88
C SER A 249 -21.11 3.90 -11.20
N PHE A 250 -21.14 3.51 -12.48
CA PHE A 250 -21.25 2.10 -12.87
C PHE A 250 -20.09 1.26 -12.34
N THR A 251 -18.87 1.79 -12.34
CA THR A 251 -17.70 1.09 -11.80
C THR A 251 -17.80 0.88 -10.29
N ARG A 252 -18.24 1.92 -9.55
CA ARG A 252 -18.46 1.83 -8.10
C ARG A 252 -19.56 0.81 -7.77
N ASP A 253 -20.68 0.86 -8.48
CA ASP A 253 -21.76 -0.12 -8.37
C ASP A 253 -21.23 -1.55 -8.61
N PHE A 254 -20.52 -1.75 -9.73
CA PHE A 254 -19.98 -3.05 -10.14
C PHE A 254 -19.09 -3.68 -9.06
N LEU A 255 -18.14 -2.89 -8.51
CA LEU A 255 -17.26 -3.36 -7.45
C LEU A 255 -18.03 -3.61 -6.14
N SER A 256 -19.03 -2.80 -5.81
CA SER A 256 -19.81 -2.94 -4.58
C SER A 256 -20.61 -4.25 -4.47
N HIS A 257 -20.89 -4.91 -5.59
CA HIS A 257 -21.56 -6.21 -5.60
C HIS A 257 -20.69 -7.35 -5.08
N ILE A 258 -19.36 -7.18 -5.06
CA ILE A 258 -18.40 -8.22 -4.63
C ILE A 258 -17.69 -7.72 -3.39
N SER A 259 -18.24 -8.00 -2.21
CA SER A 259 -17.76 -7.50 -0.92
C SER A 259 -16.52 -8.23 -0.38
N SER A 260 -15.61 -8.67 -1.26
CA SER A 260 -14.39 -9.41 -0.91
C SER A 260 -13.28 -9.19 -1.95
N ASP A 261 -12.06 -9.63 -1.62
CA ASP A 261 -10.90 -9.59 -2.52
C ASP A 261 -11.00 -10.57 -3.72
N ALA A 262 -12.08 -11.37 -3.79
CA ALA A 262 -12.21 -12.46 -4.75
C ALA A 262 -12.14 -12.00 -6.22
N LEU A 263 -12.79 -10.88 -6.57
CA LEU A 263 -12.74 -10.34 -7.94
C LEU A 263 -11.32 -9.91 -8.32
N ARG A 264 -10.64 -9.23 -7.38
CA ARG A 264 -9.28 -8.72 -7.60
C ARG A 264 -8.30 -9.88 -7.82
N GLN A 265 -8.37 -10.90 -6.96
CA GLN A 265 -7.54 -12.10 -7.09
C GLN A 265 -7.83 -12.85 -8.39
N ALA A 266 -9.10 -13.12 -8.70
CA ALA A 266 -9.47 -13.79 -9.94
C ALA A 266 -8.99 -13.06 -11.20
N ALA A 267 -9.01 -11.72 -11.19
CA ALA A 267 -8.52 -10.92 -12.30
C ALA A 267 -6.97 -10.93 -12.40
N LEU A 268 -6.25 -10.95 -11.27
CA LEU A 268 -4.80 -11.12 -11.23
C LEU A 268 -4.38 -12.52 -11.71
N ASP A 269 -5.03 -13.56 -11.20
CA ASP A 269 -4.82 -14.94 -11.64
C ASP A 269 -5.08 -15.09 -13.14
N ALA A 270 -6.11 -14.39 -13.66
CA ALA A 270 -6.39 -14.37 -15.08
C ALA A 270 -5.29 -13.68 -15.90
N LEU A 271 -4.73 -12.57 -15.41
CA LEU A 271 -3.60 -11.90 -16.06
C LEU A 271 -2.35 -12.78 -16.12
N ASP A 272 -2.10 -13.56 -15.08
CA ASP A 272 -0.96 -14.47 -15.00
C ASP A 272 -1.16 -15.68 -15.93
N ALA A 273 -2.33 -16.30 -15.89
CA ALA A 273 -2.68 -17.44 -16.75
C ALA A 273 -2.69 -17.07 -18.25
N ALA A 274 -3.10 -15.84 -18.62
CA ALA A 274 -3.11 -15.36 -20.00
C ALA A 274 -1.73 -14.93 -20.53
N SER A 275 -0.64 -15.12 -19.77
CA SER A 275 0.71 -14.67 -20.16
C SER A 275 1.21 -15.25 -21.48
N SER A 276 0.74 -16.45 -21.86
CA SER A 276 1.14 -17.14 -23.10
C SER A 276 0.20 -16.89 -24.29
N SER A 277 -1.11 -16.76 -24.05
CA SER A 277 -2.12 -16.55 -25.11
C SER A 277 -2.23 -15.09 -25.52
N GLY A 278 -2.00 -14.15 -24.59
CA GLY A 278 -2.26 -12.72 -24.79
C GLY A 278 -3.75 -12.34 -24.85
N ASP A 279 -4.65 -13.32 -24.75
CA ASP A 279 -6.11 -13.16 -24.75
C ASP A 279 -6.69 -13.59 -23.40
N LEU A 280 -7.43 -12.69 -22.77
CA LEU A 280 -8.05 -12.91 -21.48
C LEU A 280 -9.42 -13.60 -21.56
N GLU A 281 -10.10 -13.65 -22.72
CA GLU A 281 -11.47 -14.17 -22.79
C GLU A 281 -11.61 -15.62 -22.30
N PRO A 282 -10.79 -16.59 -22.77
CA PRO A 282 -10.92 -17.98 -22.31
C PRO A 282 -10.59 -18.12 -20.81
N VAL A 283 -9.71 -17.28 -20.31
CA VAL A 283 -9.25 -17.29 -18.92
C VAL A 283 -10.29 -16.65 -18.01
N PHE A 284 -10.92 -15.55 -18.44
CA PHE A 284 -12.06 -14.95 -17.75
C PHE A 284 -13.21 -15.94 -17.65
N GLN A 285 -13.49 -16.70 -18.70
CA GLN A 285 -14.51 -17.75 -18.66
C GLN A 285 -14.21 -18.84 -17.61
N ALA A 286 -12.94 -19.17 -17.41
CA ALA A 286 -12.53 -20.21 -16.48
C ALA A 286 -12.39 -19.74 -15.02
N ILE A 287 -11.89 -18.51 -14.81
CA ILE A 287 -11.46 -18.00 -13.49
C ILE A 287 -12.37 -16.89 -12.98
N LEU A 288 -12.67 -15.90 -13.83
CA LEU A 288 -13.42 -14.70 -13.43
C LEU A 288 -14.93 -14.97 -13.34
N ARG A 289 -15.47 -15.73 -14.30
CA ARG A 289 -16.90 -16.03 -14.41
C ARG A 289 -17.47 -16.71 -13.16
N PRO A 290 -16.85 -17.76 -12.58
CA PRO A 290 -17.36 -18.36 -11.34
C PRO A 290 -17.53 -17.36 -10.20
N VAL A 291 -16.59 -16.42 -10.03
CA VAL A 291 -16.67 -15.38 -9.00
C VAL A 291 -17.82 -14.41 -9.30
N ILE A 292 -17.95 -13.95 -10.55
CA ILE A 292 -19.04 -13.04 -10.95
C ILE A 292 -20.42 -13.69 -10.72
N ASP A 293 -20.55 -14.99 -11.00
CA ASP A 293 -21.78 -15.76 -10.78
C ASP A 293 -22.09 -15.93 -9.28
N GLU A 294 -21.09 -16.29 -8.47
CA GLU A 294 -21.23 -16.46 -7.01
C GLU A 294 -21.82 -15.22 -6.34
N PHE A 295 -21.38 -14.04 -6.75
CA PHE A 295 -21.85 -12.76 -6.22
C PHE A 295 -23.08 -12.20 -6.95
N GLY A 296 -23.69 -12.94 -7.89
CA GLY A 296 -24.93 -12.55 -8.57
C GLY A 296 -24.81 -11.33 -9.49
N VAL A 297 -23.60 -10.95 -9.89
CA VAL A 297 -23.34 -9.74 -10.69
C VAL A 297 -24.02 -9.80 -12.05
N ILE A 298 -24.04 -10.98 -12.69
CA ILE A 298 -24.71 -11.17 -13.98
C ILE A 298 -26.20 -10.87 -13.86
N ASP A 299 -26.88 -11.38 -12.83
CA ASP A 299 -28.31 -11.16 -12.65
C ASP A 299 -28.67 -9.69 -12.46
N VAL A 300 -27.83 -8.94 -11.75
CA VAL A 300 -27.99 -7.48 -11.65
C VAL A 300 -27.83 -6.80 -13.00
N LEU A 301 -26.80 -7.18 -13.77
CA LEU A 301 -26.53 -6.59 -15.08
C LEU A 301 -27.66 -6.86 -16.08
N ARG A 302 -28.27 -8.06 -16.06
CA ARG A 302 -29.40 -8.43 -16.94
C ARG A 302 -30.54 -7.42 -16.86
N GLY A 303 -30.87 -6.94 -15.66
CA GLY A 303 -31.91 -5.94 -15.43
C GLY A 303 -31.58 -4.54 -15.96
N ARG A 304 -30.30 -4.26 -16.25
CA ARG A 304 -29.81 -2.96 -16.72
C ARG A 304 -29.51 -2.92 -18.21
N LEU A 305 -29.65 -4.04 -18.93
CA LEU A 305 -29.33 -4.12 -20.36
C LEU A 305 -30.28 -3.31 -21.23
N ARG A 306 -29.75 -2.73 -22.30
CA ARG A 306 -30.51 -2.16 -23.41
C ARG A 306 -30.86 -3.25 -24.42
N LYS A 307 -32.12 -3.24 -24.86
CA LYS A 307 -32.67 -4.20 -25.83
C LYS A 307 -33.20 -3.52 -27.10
N ASP A 308 -32.99 -2.22 -27.23
CA ASP A 308 -33.56 -1.34 -28.25
C ASP A 308 -32.63 -1.06 -29.44
N ARG A 309 -31.53 -1.83 -29.56
CA ARG A 309 -30.46 -1.62 -30.53
C ARG A 309 -29.74 -2.93 -30.86
N THR A 310 -28.98 -2.93 -31.95
CA THR A 310 -28.04 -3.99 -32.30
C THR A 310 -26.62 -3.47 -32.25
N LEU A 311 -25.70 -4.22 -31.64
CA LEU A 311 -24.29 -3.84 -31.53
C LEU A 311 -23.41 -4.83 -32.30
N THR A 312 -22.53 -4.32 -33.15
CA THR A 312 -21.39 -5.07 -33.68
C THR A 312 -20.11 -4.55 -33.05
N ILE A 313 -19.33 -5.44 -32.44
CA ILE A 313 -18.03 -5.15 -31.86
C ILE A 313 -16.96 -5.60 -32.86
N ASN A 314 -16.05 -4.71 -33.23
CA ASN A 314 -14.89 -5.00 -34.04
C ASN A 314 -13.59 -4.78 -33.27
N SER A 315 -12.67 -5.73 -33.36
CA SER A 315 -11.32 -5.63 -32.77
C SER A 315 -10.25 -6.07 -33.76
N ASP A 316 -9.10 -5.41 -33.69
CA ASP A 316 -7.87 -5.87 -34.33
C ASP A 316 -7.09 -6.71 -33.30
N GLY A 317 -7.14 -8.03 -33.46
CA GLY A 317 -6.79 -9.01 -32.43
C GLY A 317 -7.93 -9.30 -31.43
N PRO A 318 -7.61 -9.97 -30.31
CA PRO A 318 -8.59 -10.30 -29.28
C PRO A 318 -9.27 -9.06 -28.69
N LEU A 319 -10.57 -9.17 -28.36
CA LEU A 319 -11.30 -8.09 -27.68
C LEU A 319 -10.70 -7.82 -26.29
N PHE A 320 -10.37 -8.88 -25.55
CA PHE A 320 -9.76 -8.81 -24.22
C PHE A 320 -8.24 -9.05 -24.28
N ALA A 321 -7.55 -8.29 -25.14
CA ALA A 321 -6.11 -8.39 -25.28
C ALA A 321 -5.38 -7.89 -24.02
N ARG A 322 -4.47 -8.72 -23.49
CA ARG A 322 -3.70 -8.45 -22.26
C ARG A 322 -2.98 -7.10 -22.36
N GLY A 323 -3.24 -6.22 -21.40
CA GLY A 323 -2.61 -4.90 -21.29
C GLY A 323 -3.08 -3.84 -22.29
N LYS A 324 -4.10 -4.13 -23.12
CA LYS A 324 -4.62 -3.19 -24.14
C LYS A 324 -5.54 -2.12 -23.54
N ALA A 325 -6.33 -2.48 -22.54
CA ALA A 325 -7.20 -1.59 -21.77
C ALA A 325 -6.98 -1.83 -20.26
N SER A 326 -7.61 -1.02 -19.41
CA SER A 326 -7.66 -1.30 -17.97
C SER A 326 -8.31 -2.66 -17.70
N LEU A 327 -7.83 -3.35 -16.67
CA LEU A 327 -8.33 -4.68 -16.34
C LEU A 327 -9.79 -4.62 -15.92
N LEU A 328 -10.16 -3.58 -15.16
CA LEU A 328 -11.52 -3.38 -14.68
C LEU A 328 -12.53 -3.18 -15.82
N ASN A 329 -12.21 -2.37 -16.83
CA ASN A 329 -13.08 -2.23 -18.01
C ASN A 329 -13.24 -3.54 -18.77
N GLN A 330 -12.19 -4.36 -18.83
CA GLN A 330 -12.27 -5.69 -19.45
C GLN A 330 -13.17 -6.63 -18.63
N CYS A 331 -13.05 -6.65 -17.30
CA CYS A 331 -13.95 -7.42 -16.43
C CYS A 331 -15.41 -6.97 -16.57
N MET A 332 -15.67 -5.66 -16.59
CA MET A 332 -17.02 -5.09 -16.73
C MET A 332 -17.65 -5.41 -18.09
N VAL A 333 -16.91 -5.25 -19.18
CA VAL A 333 -17.39 -5.62 -20.53
C VAL A 333 -17.64 -7.12 -20.61
N PHE A 334 -16.74 -7.95 -20.09
CA PHE A 334 -16.92 -9.40 -20.04
C PHE A 334 -18.23 -9.77 -19.31
N ALA A 335 -18.44 -9.27 -18.09
CA ALA A 335 -19.64 -9.53 -17.31
C ALA A 335 -20.92 -9.06 -18.04
N THR A 336 -20.86 -7.89 -18.69
CA THR A 336 -21.98 -7.31 -19.45
C THR A 336 -22.31 -8.15 -20.70
N LEU A 337 -21.30 -8.65 -21.41
CA LEU A 337 -21.51 -9.54 -22.56
C LEU A 337 -22.06 -10.90 -22.14
N GLU A 338 -21.65 -11.45 -21.00
CA GLU A 338 -22.24 -12.67 -20.46
C GLU A 338 -23.72 -12.47 -20.06
N ALA A 339 -24.06 -11.34 -19.43
CA ALA A 339 -25.45 -10.98 -19.18
C ALA A 339 -26.26 -10.82 -20.49
N ALA A 340 -25.67 -10.19 -21.51
CA ALA A 340 -26.29 -9.99 -22.82
C ALA A 340 -26.57 -11.32 -23.53
N LYS A 341 -25.66 -12.29 -23.46
CA LYS A 341 -25.85 -13.66 -24.00
C LYS A 341 -27.07 -14.34 -23.37
N LEU A 342 -27.25 -14.22 -22.05
CA LEU A 342 -28.38 -14.83 -21.34
C LEU A 342 -29.73 -14.17 -21.67
N GLU A 343 -29.73 -12.85 -21.88
CA GLU A 343 -30.94 -12.09 -22.25
C GLU A 343 -31.21 -12.08 -23.76
N MET A 344 -30.42 -12.83 -24.55
CA MET A 344 -30.50 -12.89 -26.01
C MET A 344 -30.43 -11.50 -26.67
N VAL A 345 -29.67 -10.58 -26.09
CA VAL A 345 -29.38 -9.27 -26.71
C VAL A 345 -28.48 -9.49 -27.93
N VAL A 346 -28.82 -8.87 -29.06
CA VAL A 346 -28.11 -9.09 -30.32
C VAL A 346 -26.79 -8.33 -30.32
N VAL A 347 -25.70 -9.06 -30.06
CA VAL A 347 -24.32 -8.57 -30.15
C VAL A 347 -23.56 -9.44 -31.14
N HIS A 348 -23.03 -8.81 -32.19
CA HIS A 348 -22.20 -9.45 -33.20
C HIS A 348 -20.72 -9.15 -32.97
N HIS A 349 -19.86 -10.07 -33.39
CA HIS A 349 -18.42 -9.90 -33.35
C HIS A 349 -17.84 -9.94 -34.76
N SER A 350 -16.94 -9.00 -35.03
CA SER A 350 -16.13 -8.95 -36.25
C SER A 350 -14.67 -8.71 -35.86
N SER A 351 -13.76 -9.00 -36.79
CA SER A 351 -12.32 -8.87 -36.55
C SER A 351 -11.61 -8.25 -37.74
N GLY A 352 -10.53 -7.52 -37.44
CA GLY A 352 -9.64 -6.93 -38.42
C GLY A 352 -9.69 -5.41 -38.46
N ARG A 353 -8.71 -4.83 -39.18
CA ARG A 353 -8.56 -3.39 -39.32
C ARG A 353 -9.63 -2.82 -40.25
N VAL A 354 -10.30 -1.76 -39.82
CA VAL A 354 -11.12 -0.92 -40.70
C VAL A 354 -10.21 -0.09 -41.59
N THR A 355 -10.39 -0.18 -42.90
CA THR A 355 -9.58 0.54 -43.89
C THR A 355 -10.33 1.68 -44.54
N ASN A 356 -11.66 1.64 -44.53
CA ASN A 356 -12.50 2.71 -45.05
C ASN A 356 -13.90 2.67 -44.41
N VAL A 357 -14.51 3.84 -44.26
CA VAL A 357 -15.94 4.00 -43.96
C VAL A 357 -16.54 4.89 -45.03
N GLN A 358 -17.66 4.50 -45.60
CA GLN A 358 -18.35 5.28 -46.63
C GLN A 358 -19.79 5.53 -46.22
N LYS A 359 -20.22 6.80 -46.25
CA LYS A 359 -21.59 7.20 -45.99
C LYS A 359 -22.49 6.83 -47.17
N ARG A 360 -23.59 6.15 -46.88
CA ARG A 360 -24.63 5.70 -47.81
C ARG A 360 -25.96 6.37 -47.44
N ALA A 361 -26.97 6.22 -48.31
CA ALA A 361 -28.31 6.74 -48.02
C ALA A 361 -28.95 6.06 -46.79
N ALA A 362 -28.61 4.79 -46.54
CA ALA A 362 -29.15 3.97 -45.45
C ALA A 362 -28.27 3.94 -44.18
N GLY A 363 -27.15 4.68 -44.13
CA GLY A 363 -26.20 4.62 -43.01
C GLY A 363 -24.74 4.65 -43.48
N PHE A 364 -23.91 3.78 -42.92
CA PHE A 364 -22.48 3.69 -43.18
C PHE A 364 -22.08 2.27 -43.56
N SER A 365 -21.42 2.14 -44.71
CA SER A 365 -20.78 0.90 -45.14
C SER A 365 -19.33 0.87 -44.68
N VAL A 366 -18.85 -0.25 -44.14
CA VAL A 366 -17.51 -0.39 -43.53
C VAL A 366 -16.69 -1.43 -44.29
N THR A 367 -15.45 -1.09 -44.63
CA THR A 367 -14.53 -1.99 -45.37
C THR A 367 -13.35 -2.40 -44.50
N GLY A 368 -12.95 -3.66 -44.62
CA GLY A 368 -11.76 -4.23 -43.96
C GLY A 368 -12.09 -5.37 -43.00
N PRO A 369 -12.97 -5.19 -41.99
CA PRO A 369 -13.30 -6.22 -41.03
C PRO A 369 -14.01 -7.43 -41.66
N LEU A 370 -13.82 -8.58 -41.01
CA LEU A 370 -14.47 -9.84 -41.35
C LEU A 370 -15.39 -10.29 -40.22
N MET A 371 -16.57 -10.80 -40.57
CA MET A 371 -17.49 -11.50 -39.68
C MET A 371 -17.61 -12.94 -40.16
N ALA A 372 -17.28 -13.91 -39.29
CA ALA A 372 -17.25 -15.33 -39.63
C ALA A 372 -16.47 -15.64 -40.94
N GLY A 373 -15.35 -14.94 -41.17
CA GLY A 373 -14.50 -15.13 -42.36
C GLY A 373 -14.98 -14.42 -43.64
N HIS A 374 -16.14 -13.77 -43.60
CA HIS A 374 -16.69 -13.02 -44.74
C HIS A 374 -16.59 -11.51 -44.51
N PRO A 375 -16.48 -10.67 -45.57
CA PRO A 375 -16.51 -9.22 -45.44
C PRO A 375 -17.73 -8.73 -44.66
N LEU A 376 -17.51 -7.82 -43.72
CA LEU A 376 -18.58 -7.16 -42.97
C LEU A 376 -19.51 -6.44 -43.96
N SER A 377 -20.70 -7.00 -44.17
CA SER A 377 -21.64 -6.58 -45.23
C SER A 377 -22.83 -5.72 -44.79
N PRO A 378 -23.24 -5.64 -43.49
CA PRO A 378 -24.31 -4.72 -43.08
C PRO A 378 -23.91 -3.25 -43.21
N ASP A 379 -24.87 -2.41 -43.60
CA ASP A 379 -24.81 -0.97 -43.36
C ASP A 379 -25.18 -0.69 -41.90
N PHE A 380 -24.50 0.26 -41.26
CA PHE A 380 -24.73 0.67 -39.88
C PHE A 380 -25.29 2.07 -39.80
N ASP A 381 -26.25 2.33 -38.91
CA ASP A 381 -26.73 3.69 -38.64
C ASP A 381 -25.60 4.55 -38.04
N HIS A 382 -24.75 3.93 -37.22
CA HIS A 382 -23.66 4.60 -36.52
C HIS A 382 -22.38 3.76 -36.52
N VAL A 383 -21.25 4.43 -36.78
CA VAL A 383 -19.90 3.83 -36.72
C VAL A 383 -19.04 4.64 -35.76
N ILE A 384 -18.46 3.96 -34.78
CA ILE A 384 -17.57 4.53 -33.76
C ILE A 384 -16.20 3.90 -33.89
N LEU A 385 -15.20 4.71 -34.24
CA LEU A 385 -13.82 4.25 -34.42
C LEU A 385 -12.97 4.69 -33.23
N ARG A 386 -12.25 3.74 -32.64
CA ARG A 386 -11.31 3.88 -31.52
C ARG A 386 -9.98 3.21 -31.87
N HIS A 387 -9.33 3.69 -32.94
CA HIS A 387 -8.07 3.14 -33.47
C HIS A 387 -6.82 3.81 -32.91
N GLY A 388 -7.01 4.81 -32.05
CA GLY A 388 -5.95 5.60 -31.45
C GLY A 388 -5.63 6.87 -32.26
N PRO A 389 -4.69 7.67 -31.74
CA PRO A 389 -4.47 9.01 -32.23
C PRO A 389 -3.37 9.11 -33.30
N ASP A 390 -3.48 10.10 -34.20
CA ASP A 390 -2.47 10.46 -35.19
C ASP A 390 -1.31 11.27 -34.58
N ARG A 391 -0.36 10.53 -33.99
CA ARG A 391 0.85 11.09 -33.38
C ARG A 391 1.75 11.77 -34.41
N GLY A 392 1.84 11.22 -35.62
CA GLY A 392 2.70 11.77 -36.67
C GLY A 392 2.26 13.19 -37.07
N ALA A 393 0.95 13.39 -37.24
CA ALA A 393 0.40 14.71 -37.48
C ALA A 393 0.59 15.65 -36.27
N ARG A 394 0.41 15.14 -35.03
CA ARG A 394 0.58 15.94 -33.81
C ARG A 394 2.00 16.50 -33.65
N TYR A 395 3.02 15.70 -33.98
CA TYR A 395 4.44 16.05 -33.81
C TYR A 395 5.13 16.51 -35.09
N ALA A 396 4.38 16.82 -36.16
CA ALA A 396 4.94 17.21 -37.45
C ALA A 396 5.90 18.42 -37.38
N SER A 397 5.66 19.38 -36.48
CA SER A 397 6.54 20.54 -36.26
C SER A 397 7.88 20.21 -35.59
N ALA A 398 8.01 19.01 -35.02
CA ALA A 398 9.22 18.48 -34.40
C ALA A 398 9.61 17.12 -35.02
N LYS A 399 9.25 16.90 -36.30
CA LYS A 399 9.32 15.58 -36.96
C LYS A 399 10.68 14.90 -36.83
N ALA A 400 11.76 15.60 -37.09
CA ALA A 400 13.10 15.00 -37.04
C ALA A 400 13.43 14.40 -35.66
N SER A 401 13.14 15.12 -34.58
CA SER A 401 13.33 14.61 -33.21
C SER A 401 12.30 13.55 -32.83
N PHE A 402 11.07 13.67 -33.32
CA PHE A 402 10.00 12.70 -33.05
C PHE A 402 10.29 11.35 -33.71
N ASP A 403 10.79 11.33 -34.94
CA ASP A 403 11.16 10.09 -35.64
C ASP A 403 12.29 9.35 -34.89
N LEU A 404 13.30 10.08 -34.40
CA LEU A 404 14.38 9.52 -33.57
C LEU A 404 13.86 8.97 -32.25
N TYR A 405 12.96 9.71 -31.60
CA TYR A 405 12.33 9.27 -30.36
C TYR A 405 11.46 8.03 -30.58
N GLU A 406 10.64 8.00 -31.63
CA GLU A 406 9.78 6.86 -31.96
C GLU A 406 10.60 5.59 -32.23
N ALA A 407 11.72 5.71 -32.96
CA ALA A 407 12.63 4.60 -33.23
C ALA A 407 13.30 4.06 -31.95
N HIS A 408 13.45 4.89 -30.92
CA HIS A 408 14.04 4.51 -29.63
C HIS A 408 13.01 3.94 -28.65
N ILE A 409 11.88 4.64 -28.45
CA ILE A 409 10.92 4.33 -27.39
C ILE A 409 10.14 3.06 -27.68
N LYS A 410 9.83 2.74 -28.94
CA LYS A 410 9.09 1.52 -29.30
C LYS A 410 9.84 0.25 -28.87
N PRO A 411 11.10 0.02 -29.28
CA PRO A 411 11.89 -1.11 -28.78
C PRO A 411 12.08 -1.08 -27.26
N LEU A 412 12.25 0.11 -26.66
CA LEU A 412 12.43 0.23 -25.21
C LEU A 412 11.20 -0.25 -24.44
N LEU A 413 9.98 0.09 -24.89
CA LEU A 413 8.74 -0.37 -24.26
C LEU A 413 8.46 -1.85 -24.51
N GLU A 414 8.96 -2.43 -25.60
CA GLU A 414 8.90 -3.87 -25.84
C GLU A 414 9.85 -4.63 -24.91
N TYR A 415 11.07 -4.13 -24.73
CA TYR A 415 12.07 -4.73 -23.84
C TYR A 415 11.76 -4.53 -22.36
N THR A 416 11.24 -3.34 -21.99
CA THR A 416 10.88 -2.98 -20.61
C THR A 416 9.42 -2.49 -20.52
N PRO A 417 8.43 -3.42 -20.57
CA PRO A 417 7.01 -3.04 -20.56
C PRO A 417 6.57 -2.28 -19.32
N SER A 418 7.27 -2.42 -18.19
CA SER A 418 6.98 -1.70 -16.94
C SER A 418 7.13 -0.18 -17.06
N LEU A 419 7.87 0.33 -18.05
CA LEU A 419 7.95 1.76 -18.33
C LEU A 419 6.64 2.34 -18.90
N ALA A 420 5.78 1.49 -19.46
CA ALA A 420 4.46 1.89 -19.93
C ALA A 420 3.37 1.80 -18.84
N SER A 421 3.69 1.28 -17.65
CA SER A 421 2.74 1.21 -16.54
C SER A 421 2.37 2.61 -16.06
N PRO A 422 1.13 2.82 -15.57
CA PRO A 422 0.76 4.04 -14.89
C PRO A 422 1.77 4.37 -13.78
N PRO A 423 2.34 5.58 -13.78
CA PRO A 423 3.36 5.99 -12.84
C PRO A 423 2.73 6.42 -11.52
N THR A 424 3.48 6.23 -10.43
CA THR A 424 3.05 6.64 -9.10
C THR A 424 4.04 7.64 -8.50
N LEU A 425 3.56 8.41 -7.53
CA LEU A 425 4.37 9.36 -6.78
C LEU A 425 4.76 8.74 -5.43
N ASP A 426 6.07 8.72 -5.13
CA ASP A 426 6.56 8.28 -3.82
C ASP A 426 6.49 9.43 -2.79
N SER A 427 6.52 9.06 -1.51
CA SER A 427 6.39 10.00 -0.40
C SER A 427 7.51 11.04 -0.36
N GLN A 428 8.75 10.66 -0.69
CA GLN A 428 9.89 11.58 -0.68
C GLN A 428 9.73 12.68 -1.72
N LEU A 429 9.31 12.30 -2.94
CA LEU A 429 9.10 13.26 -4.02
C LEU A 429 7.85 14.11 -3.79
N TYR A 430 6.78 13.52 -3.24
CA TYR A 430 5.62 14.27 -2.78
C TYR A 430 6.04 15.36 -1.80
N ASP A 431 6.77 14.98 -0.76
CA ASP A 431 7.21 15.86 0.32
C ASP A 431 8.11 16.98 -0.19
N ARG A 432 9.05 16.68 -1.09
CA ARG A 432 9.93 17.70 -1.69
C ARG A 432 9.12 18.80 -2.38
N PHE A 433 8.13 18.45 -3.20
CA PHE A 433 7.33 19.46 -3.90
C PHE A 433 6.28 20.11 -3.01
N GLU A 434 5.80 19.42 -1.97
CA GLU A 434 4.95 20.03 -0.95
C GLU A 434 5.71 21.11 -0.18
N ASP A 435 6.97 20.85 0.20
CA ASP A 435 7.85 21.81 0.87
C ASP A 435 8.09 23.05 -0.01
N LEU A 436 8.44 22.84 -1.29
CA LEU A 436 8.63 23.93 -2.26
C LEU A 436 7.36 24.74 -2.50
N LYS A 437 6.19 24.09 -2.54
CA LYS A 437 4.90 24.78 -2.63
C LYS A 437 4.69 25.68 -1.42
N ILE A 438 4.88 25.16 -0.21
CA ILE A 438 4.69 25.95 1.02
C ILE A 438 5.66 27.13 1.03
N GLU A 439 6.91 26.91 0.64
CA GLU A 439 7.93 27.97 0.64
C GLU A 439 7.64 29.09 -0.39
N GLN A 440 7.28 28.72 -1.63
CA GLN A 440 7.27 29.68 -2.75
C GLN A 440 5.87 30.11 -3.20
N LEU A 441 4.83 29.31 -2.93
CA LEU A 441 3.48 29.56 -3.42
C LEU A 441 2.47 29.91 -2.33
N VAL A 442 2.81 29.70 -1.06
CA VAL A 442 1.94 30.03 0.08
C VAL A 442 2.39 31.33 0.73
N ASP A 443 1.43 32.17 1.12
CA ASP A 443 1.67 33.42 1.83
C ASP A 443 2.38 33.16 3.18
N THR A 444 3.37 33.99 3.50
CA THR A 444 4.24 33.82 4.69
C THR A 444 3.45 33.64 5.99
N ALA A 445 2.29 34.29 6.13
CA ALA A 445 1.42 34.16 7.30
C ALA A 445 0.84 32.75 7.51
N SER A 446 0.68 31.96 6.45
CA SER A 446 0.11 30.60 6.50
C SER A 446 1.16 29.50 6.50
N GLN A 447 2.42 29.81 6.16
CA GLN A 447 3.49 28.80 6.01
C GLN A 447 3.73 28.01 7.30
N ALA A 448 3.78 28.67 8.46
CA ALA A 448 4.04 28.01 9.74
C ALA A 448 2.96 26.96 10.08
N ALA A 449 1.69 27.31 9.89
CA ALA A 449 0.56 26.40 10.16
C ALA A 449 0.56 25.20 9.20
N LEU A 450 0.85 25.41 7.91
CA LEU A 450 0.93 24.32 6.94
C LEU A 450 2.12 23.38 7.20
N ARG A 451 3.29 23.92 7.59
CA ARG A 451 4.43 23.08 8.00
C ARG A 451 4.11 22.25 9.23
N GLN A 452 3.41 22.83 10.22
CA GLN A 452 2.95 22.08 11.38
C GLN A 452 1.99 20.95 10.98
N GLN A 453 1.01 21.24 10.12
CA GLN A 453 0.09 20.21 9.61
C GLN A 453 0.83 19.10 8.85
N GLN A 454 1.82 19.46 8.04
CA GLN A 454 2.63 18.49 7.30
C GLN A 454 3.45 17.60 8.24
N THR A 455 4.03 18.15 9.30
CA THR A 455 4.72 17.35 10.33
C THR A 455 3.77 16.36 11.00
N LEU A 456 2.53 16.79 11.33
CA LEU A 456 1.51 15.91 11.89
C LEU A 456 1.12 14.80 10.92
N ASP A 457 0.95 15.13 9.63
CA ASP A 457 0.57 14.16 8.60
C ASP A 457 1.70 13.15 8.31
N ARG A 458 2.97 13.58 8.34
CA ARG A 458 4.15 12.69 8.24
C ARG A 458 4.25 11.73 9.44
N ALA A 459 3.78 12.16 10.60
CA ALA A 459 3.74 11.38 11.83
C ALA A 459 2.45 10.56 12.00
N ARG A 460 1.60 10.46 10.97
CA ARG A 460 0.33 9.74 11.04
C ARG A 460 0.31 8.53 10.11
N VAL A 461 -0.21 7.42 10.63
CA VAL A 461 -0.58 6.24 9.84
C VAL A 461 -2.08 6.00 10.00
N VAL A 462 -2.79 5.92 8.89
CA VAL A 462 -4.23 5.58 8.85
C VAL A 462 -4.37 4.11 8.47
N LEU A 463 -5.12 3.36 9.26
CA LEU A 463 -5.53 1.99 8.93
C LEU A 463 -6.99 2.02 8.50
N GLU A 464 -7.29 1.44 7.34
CA GLU A 464 -8.63 1.43 6.74
C GLU A 464 -8.85 0.16 5.88
N ILE A 465 -10.08 -0.06 5.42
CA ILE A 465 -10.38 -1.06 4.39
C ILE A 465 -10.39 -0.38 3.04
N ASP A 466 -9.62 -0.90 2.08
CA ASP A 466 -9.68 -0.43 0.71
C ASP A 466 -11.05 -0.75 0.10
N ALA A 467 -11.74 0.28 -0.41
CA ALA A 467 -13.10 0.14 -0.90
C ALA A 467 -13.24 -0.70 -2.18
N ALA A 468 -12.15 -0.90 -2.94
CA ALA A 468 -12.17 -1.63 -4.20
C ALA A 468 -11.67 -3.09 -4.05
N ALA A 469 -10.69 -3.30 -3.17
CA ALA A 469 -10.06 -4.58 -2.92
C ALA A 469 -10.63 -5.29 -1.69
N HIS A 470 -11.32 -4.58 -0.80
CA HIS A 470 -11.80 -5.10 0.49
C HIS A 470 -10.68 -5.69 1.37
N LEU A 471 -9.48 -5.13 1.26
CA LEU A 471 -8.30 -5.51 2.03
C LEU A 471 -8.00 -4.50 3.12
N LEU A 472 -7.40 -4.96 4.22
CA LEU A 472 -6.82 -4.10 5.24
C LEU A 472 -5.60 -3.38 4.65
N VAL A 473 -5.61 -2.05 4.71
CA VAL A 473 -4.55 -1.20 4.17
C VAL A 473 -4.09 -0.18 5.19
N GLU A 474 -2.84 0.25 5.02
CA GLU A 474 -2.25 1.37 5.74
C GLU A 474 -1.94 2.53 4.79
N ARG A 475 -2.04 3.76 5.32
CA ARG A 475 -1.61 5.00 4.64
C ARG A 475 -0.80 5.83 5.60
N GLY A 476 0.49 5.97 5.32
CA GLY A 476 1.40 6.77 6.11
C GLY A 476 2.72 7.01 5.41
N HIS A 477 3.46 8.00 5.89
CA HIS A 477 4.81 8.28 5.38
C HIS A 477 5.75 7.09 5.65
N VAL A 478 5.66 6.52 6.86
CA VAL A 478 6.41 5.35 7.32
C VAL A 478 5.45 4.15 7.48
N PRO A 479 5.80 2.95 7.02
CA PRO A 479 5.01 1.74 7.28
C PRO A 479 4.80 1.45 8.78
N LEU A 480 3.64 0.90 9.14
CA LEU A 480 3.33 0.49 10.52
C LEU A 480 4.33 -0.55 11.04
N LEU A 481 4.76 -1.49 10.19
CA LEU A 481 5.72 -2.51 10.58
C LEU A 481 7.10 -1.93 10.90
N ASP A 482 7.52 -0.86 10.21
CA ASP A 482 8.78 -0.16 10.51
C ASP A 482 8.66 0.62 11.83
N ILE A 483 7.50 1.24 12.09
CA ILE A 483 7.19 1.86 13.38
C ILE A 483 7.21 0.82 14.50
N ALA A 484 6.62 -0.36 14.28
CA ALA A 484 6.60 -1.45 15.26
C ALA A 484 7.99 -2.02 15.53
N ASP A 485 8.82 -2.14 14.49
CA ASP A 485 10.19 -2.64 14.58
C ASP A 485 11.09 -1.74 15.45
N GLN A 486 10.75 -0.47 15.64
CA GLN A 486 11.58 0.50 16.37
C GLN A 486 10.77 1.34 17.39
N CYS A 487 9.62 0.85 17.83
CA CYS A 487 8.68 1.68 18.60
C CYS A 487 9.27 2.20 19.92
N GLU A 488 10.22 1.48 20.51
CA GLU A 488 10.93 1.88 21.72
C GLU A 488 12.03 2.96 21.48
N GLN A 489 12.38 3.21 20.22
CA GLN A 489 13.43 4.14 19.79
C GLN A 489 12.89 5.40 19.11
N LEU A 490 11.56 5.51 18.93
CA LEU A 490 10.95 6.67 18.29
C LEU A 490 11.40 7.99 18.93
N GLU A 491 11.90 8.92 18.12
CA GLU A 491 12.33 10.24 18.61
C GLU A 491 11.17 11.23 18.73
N ALA A 492 10.11 11.02 17.94
CA ALA A 492 8.95 11.89 17.87
C ALA A 492 7.64 11.09 18.02
N PRO A 493 6.55 11.73 18.49
CA PRO A 493 5.26 11.07 18.58
C PRO A 493 4.71 10.68 17.21
N VAL A 494 4.04 9.53 17.15
CA VAL A 494 3.36 9.00 15.97
C VAL A 494 1.89 8.74 16.32
N THR A 495 0.99 9.05 15.39
CA THR A 495 -0.44 8.75 15.53
C THR A 495 -0.82 7.58 14.66
N ILE A 496 -1.34 6.51 15.26
CA ILE A 496 -2.03 5.42 14.54
C ILE A 496 -3.52 5.74 14.59
N HIS A 497 -4.12 5.92 13.42
CA HIS A 497 -5.52 6.27 13.25
C HIS A 497 -6.31 5.07 12.71
N LEU A 498 -7.25 4.58 13.52
CA LEU A 498 -8.06 3.40 13.24
C LEU A 498 -9.39 3.81 12.60
N ALA A 499 -9.42 3.85 11.27
CA ALA A 499 -10.61 4.04 10.45
C ALA A 499 -11.15 2.67 9.98
N LEU A 500 -11.29 1.75 10.94
CA LEU A 500 -11.63 0.34 10.70
C LEU A 500 -12.88 -0.06 11.47
N PRO A 501 -13.79 -0.83 10.85
CA PRO A 501 -14.83 -1.54 11.56
C PRO A 501 -14.26 -2.51 12.63
N PRO A 502 -15.03 -2.81 13.69
CA PRO A 502 -14.63 -3.80 14.70
C PRO A 502 -14.34 -5.18 14.09
N GLY A 503 -13.31 -5.88 14.62
CA GLY A 503 -13.01 -7.26 14.26
C GLY A 503 -12.28 -7.46 12.93
N VAL A 504 -11.89 -6.38 12.24
CA VAL A 504 -11.08 -6.44 11.01
C VAL A 504 -9.64 -6.85 11.31
N VAL A 505 -9.07 -6.36 12.41
CA VAL A 505 -7.71 -6.72 12.84
C VAL A 505 -7.82 -7.97 13.71
N THR A 506 -7.14 -9.05 13.32
CA THR A 506 -7.23 -10.35 14.01
C THR A 506 -6.78 -10.29 15.48
N ASP A 507 -5.75 -9.50 15.78
CA ASP A 507 -5.29 -9.20 17.14
C ASP A 507 -5.30 -7.70 17.40
N GLU A 508 -6.47 -7.15 17.75
CA GLU A 508 -6.61 -5.74 18.14
C GLU A 508 -5.74 -5.38 19.36
N SER A 509 -5.40 -6.36 20.22
CA SER A 509 -4.55 -6.13 21.37
C SER A 509 -3.11 -5.79 20.99
N ALA A 510 -2.65 -6.23 19.81
CA ALA A 510 -1.33 -5.88 19.29
C ALA A 510 -1.17 -4.35 19.08
N ILE A 511 -2.23 -3.65 18.68
CA ILE A 511 -2.21 -2.19 18.51
C ILE A 511 -2.06 -1.48 19.86
N LEU A 512 -2.76 -1.96 20.89
CA LEU A 512 -2.58 -1.44 22.25
C LEU A 512 -1.19 -1.73 22.80
N ARG A 513 -0.69 -2.96 22.60
CA ARG A 513 0.67 -3.37 23.00
C ARG A 513 1.72 -2.49 22.34
N LEU A 514 1.56 -2.19 21.05
CA LEU A 514 2.42 -1.26 20.31
C LEU A 514 2.44 0.13 20.95
N SER A 515 1.26 0.69 21.27
CA SER A 515 1.15 1.98 21.94
C SER A 515 1.86 1.98 23.30
N ARG A 516 1.65 0.94 24.12
CA ARG A 516 2.31 0.81 25.43
C ARG A 516 3.82 0.62 25.32
N ALA A 517 4.28 -0.21 24.40
CA ALA A 517 5.70 -0.48 24.14
C ALA A 517 6.48 0.82 23.85
N SER A 518 5.85 1.75 23.13
CA SER A 518 6.45 3.04 22.77
C SER A 518 6.70 3.99 23.96
N ASN A 519 6.20 3.67 25.16
CA ASN A 519 6.24 4.53 26.34
C ASN A 519 5.61 5.92 26.10
N GLY A 520 4.40 5.93 25.50
CA GLY A 520 3.62 7.14 25.28
C GLY A 520 3.95 7.93 24.01
N ARG A 521 4.82 7.39 23.14
CA ARG A 521 5.16 8.03 21.84
C ARG A 521 4.20 7.65 20.70
N ILE A 522 3.47 6.56 20.83
CA ILE A 522 2.44 6.17 19.87
C ILE A 522 1.07 6.48 20.45
N HIS A 523 0.35 7.39 19.79
CA HIS A 523 -1.02 7.77 20.13
C HIS A 523 -2.01 7.03 19.24
N LEU A 524 -3.08 6.53 19.84
CA LEU A 524 -4.17 5.86 19.14
C LEU A 524 -5.34 6.81 18.99
N THR A 525 -5.90 6.85 17.79
CA THR A 525 -7.13 7.60 17.49
C THR A 525 -8.08 6.75 16.66
N THR A 526 -9.36 7.07 16.65
CA THR A 526 -10.38 6.40 15.82
C THR A 526 -11.37 7.39 15.24
N VAL A 527 -12.20 6.93 14.30
CA VAL A 527 -13.28 7.71 13.69
C VAL A 527 -14.53 7.70 14.56
N ALA A 528 -15.39 8.72 14.40
CA ALA A 528 -16.62 8.85 15.19
C ALA A 528 -17.55 7.63 15.05
N GLU A 529 -17.59 7.03 13.86
CA GLU A 529 -18.39 5.85 13.53
C GLU A 529 -18.01 4.61 14.34
N HIS A 530 -16.78 4.55 14.86
CA HIS A 530 -16.24 3.40 15.59
C HIS A 530 -15.87 3.73 17.04
N ALA A 531 -16.24 4.93 17.52
CA ALA A 531 -15.92 5.41 18.86
C ALA A 531 -16.45 4.48 19.98
N ALA A 532 -17.59 3.81 19.77
CA ALA A 532 -18.18 2.88 20.73
C ALA A 532 -17.35 1.60 20.92
N HIS A 533 -16.63 1.15 19.89
CA HIS A 533 -15.71 0.02 19.94
C HIS A 533 -14.35 0.40 20.53
N GLY A 534 -14.00 1.69 20.43
CA GLY A 534 -12.74 2.26 20.89
C GLY A 534 -12.23 1.77 22.27
N PRO A 535 -13.06 1.77 23.34
CA PRO A 535 -12.66 1.29 24.66
C PRO A 535 -12.24 -0.18 24.73
N GLN A 536 -12.67 -1.02 23.78
CA GLN A 536 -12.24 -2.42 23.68
C GLN A 536 -10.82 -2.53 23.12
N ILE A 537 -10.42 -1.60 22.25
CA ILE A 537 -9.07 -1.54 21.69
C ILE A 537 -8.12 -0.84 22.68
N ALA A 538 -8.47 0.36 23.11
CA ALA A 538 -7.65 1.16 24.02
C ALA A 538 -8.52 2.06 24.91
N PRO A 539 -8.39 1.96 26.24
CA PRO A 539 -9.09 2.86 27.16
C PRO A 539 -8.80 4.33 26.84
N GLY A 540 -9.85 5.12 26.60
CA GLY A 540 -9.71 6.57 26.34
C GLY A 540 -9.17 6.92 24.95
N ILE A 541 -9.27 6.04 23.95
CA ILE A 541 -8.90 6.34 22.57
C ILE A 541 -9.62 7.60 22.06
N ALA A 542 -8.87 8.53 21.46
CA ALA A 542 -9.41 9.80 21.03
C ALA A 542 -10.13 9.68 19.68
N VAL A 543 -11.22 10.43 19.52
CA VAL A 543 -11.97 10.51 18.25
C VAL A 543 -11.43 11.67 17.42
N ALA A 544 -11.10 11.40 16.17
CA ALA A 544 -10.62 12.38 15.20
C ALA A 544 -11.17 12.07 13.80
N PRO A 545 -11.34 13.07 12.92
CA PRO A 545 -11.66 12.80 11.51
C PRO A 545 -10.47 12.12 10.80
N THR A 546 -10.76 11.22 9.85
CA THR A 546 -9.73 10.64 8.99
C THR A 546 -9.00 11.73 8.20
N GLY A 547 -9.75 12.69 7.65
CA GLY A 547 -9.23 13.65 6.68
C GLY A 547 -8.94 12.99 5.33
N ASP A 548 -8.40 13.75 4.38
CA ASP A 548 -7.98 13.21 3.09
C ASP A 548 -6.55 12.64 3.21
N PRO A 549 -6.34 11.32 3.07
CA PRO A 549 -5.00 10.74 3.14
C PRO A 549 -4.09 11.31 2.06
N ARG A 550 -2.86 11.69 2.43
CA ARG A 550 -1.85 12.23 1.48
C ARG A 550 -1.02 11.14 0.81
N TYR A 551 -0.85 10.02 1.50
CA TYR A 551 0.03 8.93 1.09
C TYR A 551 -0.80 7.79 0.50
N ARG A 552 -0.22 7.11 -0.50
CA ARG A 552 -0.85 5.97 -1.16
C ARG A 552 -1.03 4.81 -0.17
N GLY A 553 -2.13 4.08 -0.32
CA GLY A 553 -2.40 2.86 0.43
C GLY A 553 -1.41 1.75 0.12
N ARG A 554 -1.14 0.92 1.13
CA ARG A 554 -0.39 -0.33 1.03
C ARG A 554 -1.17 -1.42 1.74
N VAL A 555 -1.17 -2.63 1.20
CA VAL A 555 -1.74 -3.79 1.91
C VAL A 555 -0.97 -3.99 3.20
N LEU A 556 -1.70 -4.11 4.31
CA LEU A 556 -1.13 -4.42 5.61
C LEU A 556 -1.40 -5.89 5.92
N ASP A 557 -0.34 -6.67 6.09
CA ASP A 557 -0.41 -8.00 6.69
C ASP A 557 -0.13 -7.89 8.20
N PRO A 558 -1.16 -7.96 9.06
CA PRO A 558 -0.99 -7.81 10.50
C PRO A 558 -0.29 -9.01 11.14
N SER A 559 -0.11 -10.14 10.44
CA SER A 559 0.50 -11.36 11.01
C SER A 559 1.94 -11.14 11.51
N PHE A 560 2.67 -10.20 10.91
CA PHE A 560 4.04 -9.85 11.31
C PHE A 560 4.13 -8.89 12.49
N LEU A 561 3.02 -8.23 12.86
CA LEU A 561 3.05 -7.21 13.92
C LEU A 561 3.50 -7.79 15.26
N GLN A 562 3.05 -9.00 15.58
CA GLN A 562 3.41 -9.69 16.81
C GLN A 562 4.90 -9.98 16.91
N ASP A 563 5.51 -10.53 15.85
CA ASP A 563 6.94 -10.86 15.81
C ASP A 563 7.82 -9.61 16.03
N LYS A 564 7.43 -8.49 15.41
CA LYS A 564 8.08 -7.18 15.56
C LYS A 564 7.96 -6.63 16.97
N LEU A 565 6.76 -6.72 17.56
CA LEU A 565 6.54 -6.30 18.95
C LEU A 565 7.36 -7.12 19.94
N ASP A 566 7.39 -8.43 19.77
CA ASP A 566 8.16 -9.32 20.65
C ASP A 566 9.68 -9.07 20.52
N ALA A 567 10.16 -8.73 19.32
CA ALA A 567 11.55 -8.30 19.13
C ALA A 567 11.84 -6.97 19.86
N CYS A 568 10.93 -6.00 19.79
CA CYS A 568 11.02 -4.75 20.57
C CYS A 568 11.05 -5.01 22.07
N PHE A 569 10.16 -5.87 22.56
CA PHE A 569 10.09 -6.24 23.97
C PHE A 569 11.38 -6.90 24.48
N LEU A 570 12.01 -7.75 23.67
CA LEU A 570 13.31 -8.32 24.00
C LEU A 570 14.40 -7.25 24.11
N ARG A 571 14.40 -6.23 23.24
CA ARG A 571 15.37 -5.11 23.32
C ARG A 571 15.12 -4.21 24.53
N LEU A 572 13.87 -3.98 24.91
CA LEU A 572 13.54 -3.28 26.16
C LEU A 572 14.10 -4.02 27.39
N LEU A 573 13.99 -5.35 27.40
CA LEU A 573 14.58 -6.19 28.45
C LEU A 573 16.10 -6.17 28.43
N ASP A 574 16.72 -6.31 27.25
CA ASP A 574 18.18 -6.21 27.07
C ASP A 574 18.71 -4.88 27.65
N ASN A 575 18.10 -3.76 27.26
CA ASN A 575 18.47 -2.44 27.78
C ASN A 575 18.33 -2.36 29.30
N SER A 576 17.21 -2.84 29.86
CA SER A 576 16.99 -2.84 31.30
C SER A 576 18.01 -3.70 32.05
N LEU A 577 18.32 -4.90 31.53
CA LEU A 577 19.31 -5.80 32.11
C LEU A 577 20.73 -5.20 32.02
N ARG A 578 21.10 -4.60 30.90
CA ARG A 578 22.40 -3.94 30.72
C ARG A 578 22.59 -2.78 31.70
N VAL A 579 21.54 -2.02 31.99
CA VAL A 579 21.58 -0.97 33.04
C VAL A 579 21.86 -1.58 34.41
N ILE A 580 21.23 -2.70 34.76
CA ILE A 580 21.48 -3.41 36.03
C ILE A 580 22.91 -3.95 36.10
N ILE A 581 23.40 -4.56 35.02
CA ILE A 581 24.76 -5.09 34.91
C ILE A 581 25.80 -3.97 35.04
N ALA A 582 25.58 -2.83 34.42
CA ALA A 582 26.50 -1.69 34.47
C ALA A 582 26.48 -1.00 35.84
N SER A 583 25.30 -0.79 36.43
CA SER A 583 25.15 -0.03 37.68
C SER A 583 25.49 -0.86 38.93
N GLY A 584 25.39 -2.19 38.85
CA GLY A 584 25.49 -3.07 40.01
C GLY A 584 24.26 -3.05 40.92
N THR A 585 23.18 -2.40 40.49
CA THR A 585 21.98 -2.20 41.30
C THR A 585 20.70 -2.42 40.50
N SER A 586 19.73 -3.06 41.16
CA SER A 586 18.37 -3.27 40.68
C SER A 586 17.39 -2.68 41.69
N THR A 587 16.32 -2.05 41.22
CA THR A 587 15.23 -1.58 42.09
C THR A 587 14.55 -2.73 42.83
N THR A 588 14.53 -3.93 42.22
CA THR A 588 13.87 -5.12 42.74
C THR A 588 14.82 -6.00 43.56
N LEU A 589 16.07 -6.22 43.10
CA LEU A 589 17.03 -7.13 43.75
C LEU A 589 18.06 -6.43 44.64
N HIS A 590 18.10 -5.09 44.65
CA HIS A 590 19.13 -4.27 45.28
C HIS A 590 20.53 -4.50 44.68
N LYS A 591 21.56 -4.71 45.50
CA LYS A 591 22.96 -4.77 45.07
C LYS A 591 23.34 -6.16 44.57
N ILE A 592 24.10 -6.19 43.47
CA ILE A 592 24.58 -7.42 42.83
C ILE A 592 26.11 -7.36 42.68
N ASP A 593 26.79 -8.43 43.07
CA ASP A 593 28.25 -8.54 43.00
C ASP A 593 28.79 -8.47 41.57
N GLU A 594 29.97 -7.86 41.40
CA GLU A 594 30.62 -7.68 40.09
C GLU A 594 30.89 -9.02 39.38
N SER A 595 31.34 -10.04 40.11
CA SER A 595 31.67 -11.32 39.51
C SER A 595 30.45 -12.05 38.95
N ILE A 596 29.28 -11.87 39.58
CA ILE A 596 28.00 -12.39 39.08
C ILE A 596 27.57 -11.63 37.83
N ARG A 597 27.67 -10.28 37.84
CA ARG A 597 27.25 -9.44 36.72
C ARG A 597 28.02 -9.73 35.44
N GLN A 598 29.33 -9.89 35.53
CA GLN A 598 30.17 -10.23 34.37
C GLN A 598 29.78 -11.58 33.76
N ALA A 599 29.54 -12.60 34.61
CA ALA A 599 29.16 -13.93 34.14
C ALA A 599 27.73 -13.98 33.57
N VAL A 600 26.79 -13.23 34.17
CA VAL A 600 25.43 -13.03 33.65
C VAL A 600 25.47 -12.36 32.28
N ALA A 601 26.29 -11.33 32.08
CA ALA A 601 26.40 -10.63 30.80
C ALA A 601 26.78 -11.59 29.66
N SER A 602 27.81 -12.42 29.86
CA SER A 602 28.24 -13.40 28.84
C SER A 602 27.17 -14.44 28.54
N THR A 603 26.42 -14.88 29.55
CA THR A 603 25.32 -15.85 29.36
C THR A 603 24.17 -15.21 28.59
N TRP A 604 23.85 -13.95 28.90
CA TRP A 604 22.78 -13.22 28.23
C TRP A 604 23.07 -13.01 26.76
N ASP A 605 24.30 -12.70 26.36
CA ASP A 605 24.63 -12.50 24.94
C ASP A 605 24.31 -13.76 24.10
N VAL A 606 24.49 -14.97 24.67
CA VAL A 606 24.12 -16.24 24.03
C VAL A 606 22.60 -16.45 23.99
N TRP A 607 21.91 -16.22 25.11
CA TRP A 607 20.46 -16.39 25.20
C TRP A 607 19.71 -15.38 24.32
N SER A 608 20.14 -14.12 24.33
CA SER A 608 19.60 -13.05 23.51
C SER A 608 19.72 -13.37 22.02
N ALA A 609 20.88 -13.85 21.56
CA ALA A 609 21.05 -14.31 20.17
C ALA A 609 20.08 -15.45 19.81
N THR A 610 19.88 -16.40 20.72
CA THR A 610 18.94 -17.53 20.54
C THR A 610 17.49 -17.06 20.43
N LEU A 611 17.07 -16.14 21.31
CA LEU A 611 15.72 -15.57 21.32
C LEU A 611 15.46 -14.67 20.10
N HIS A 612 16.47 -13.92 19.63
CA HIS A 612 16.36 -13.17 18.39
C HIS A 612 16.19 -14.09 17.17
N GLY A 613 16.84 -15.25 17.15
CA GLY A 613 16.79 -16.20 16.03
C GLY A 613 15.50 -17.03 15.92
N ALA A 614 14.63 -17.05 16.94
CA ALA A 614 13.45 -17.92 16.98
C ALA A 614 12.19 -17.21 17.50
N ALA A 615 11.30 -16.80 16.59
CA ALA A 615 10.07 -16.05 16.89
C ALA A 615 9.15 -16.73 17.91
N GLY A 616 8.83 -18.02 17.70
CA GLY A 616 7.96 -18.78 18.61
C GLY A 616 8.57 -18.92 20.02
N LEU A 617 9.88 -19.18 20.09
CA LEU A 617 10.60 -19.26 21.36
C LEU A 617 10.60 -17.92 22.08
N ARG A 618 10.82 -16.82 21.36
CA ARG A 618 10.78 -15.46 21.92
C ARG A 618 9.42 -15.13 22.49
N PHE A 619 8.36 -15.41 21.74
CA PHE A 619 6.99 -15.23 22.20
C PHE A 619 6.73 -15.99 23.50
N ASP A 620 7.00 -17.30 23.53
CA ASP A 620 6.76 -18.12 24.72
C ASP A 620 7.61 -17.66 25.91
N PHE A 621 8.88 -17.32 25.67
CA PHE A 621 9.78 -16.83 26.71
C PHE A 621 9.27 -15.53 27.35
N LEU A 622 8.91 -14.54 26.53
CA LEU A 622 8.43 -13.24 27.00
C LEU A 622 7.06 -13.34 27.67
N ARG A 623 6.17 -14.18 27.12
CA ARG A 623 4.87 -14.46 27.71
C ARG A 623 5.03 -14.93 29.15
N TRP A 624 5.78 -16.02 29.37
CA TRP A 624 5.97 -16.60 30.69
C TRP A 624 6.70 -15.67 31.66
N LEU A 625 7.62 -14.85 31.13
CA LEU A 625 8.32 -13.86 31.93
C LEU A 625 7.38 -12.77 32.46
N ALA A 626 6.36 -12.39 31.70
CA ALA A 626 5.41 -11.33 32.06
C ALA A 626 4.13 -11.85 32.75
N ASN A 627 3.67 -13.05 32.38
CA ASN A 627 2.39 -13.63 32.78
C ASN A 627 2.52 -15.15 32.94
N ILE A 628 1.97 -15.71 34.03
CA ILE A 628 1.99 -17.14 34.32
C ILE A 628 0.61 -17.83 34.21
N GLU A 629 -0.40 -17.14 33.68
CA GLU A 629 -1.73 -17.68 33.41
C GLU A 629 -1.66 -18.88 32.46
N GLN A 630 -2.34 -19.95 32.85
CA GLN A 630 -2.33 -21.22 32.11
C GLN A 630 -3.50 -21.35 31.13
N GLY A 631 -4.64 -20.71 31.44
CA GLY A 631 -5.87 -20.81 30.65
C GLY A 631 -5.84 -20.06 29.32
N ALA A 632 -4.96 -19.04 29.19
CA ALA A 632 -4.81 -18.24 27.98
C ALA A 632 -3.34 -17.98 27.66
N ARG A 633 -2.98 -18.00 26.37
CA ARG A 633 -1.63 -17.63 25.90
C ARG A 633 -1.50 -16.11 25.81
N THR A 634 -1.65 -15.43 26.93
CA THR A 634 -1.66 -13.96 27.00
C THR A 634 -0.24 -13.40 26.85
N PRO A 635 0.07 -12.62 25.80
CA PRO A 635 1.40 -12.02 25.64
C PRO A 635 1.69 -10.93 26.68
N TRP A 636 2.95 -10.50 26.77
CA TRP A 636 3.28 -9.28 27.51
C TRP A 636 2.53 -8.08 26.93
N SER A 637 1.85 -7.34 27.80
CA SER A 637 0.99 -6.20 27.46
C SER A 637 1.76 -4.97 26.94
N GLY A 638 3.09 -4.98 27.02
CA GLY A 638 3.96 -3.83 26.73
C GLY A 638 3.98 -2.78 27.83
N ASP A 639 3.38 -3.06 29.00
CA ASP A 639 3.41 -2.15 30.15
C ASP A 639 4.82 -2.06 30.76
N HIS A 640 5.39 -0.86 30.70
CA HIS A 640 6.71 -0.54 31.25
C HIS A 640 6.78 -0.71 32.77
N ALA A 641 5.65 -0.68 33.50
CA ALA A 641 5.63 -0.92 34.94
C ALA A 641 6.10 -2.34 35.31
N GLN A 642 5.96 -3.31 34.40
CA GLN A 642 6.39 -4.70 34.60
C GLN A 642 7.89 -4.89 34.34
N LEU A 643 8.50 -4.00 33.55
CA LEU A 643 9.87 -4.16 33.03
C LEU A 643 10.93 -4.34 34.14
N PRO A 644 10.95 -3.56 35.24
CA PRO A 644 11.94 -3.76 36.30
C PRO A 644 11.89 -5.16 36.92
N ARG A 645 10.69 -5.70 37.11
CA ARG A 645 10.50 -7.04 37.69
C ARG A 645 10.88 -8.12 36.69
N MET A 646 10.50 -7.98 35.43
CA MET A 646 10.91 -8.91 34.36
C MET A 646 12.43 -8.94 34.19
N ALA A 647 13.10 -7.78 34.20
CA ALA A 647 14.56 -7.71 34.13
C ALA A 647 15.23 -8.35 35.36
N ALA A 648 14.65 -8.18 36.55
CA ALA A 648 15.11 -8.86 37.76
C ALA A 648 14.92 -10.39 37.69
N ALA A 649 13.80 -10.88 37.16
CA ALA A 649 13.57 -12.31 36.96
C ALA A 649 14.57 -12.88 35.95
N LEU A 650 14.78 -12.19 34.83
CA LEU A 650 15.78 -12.54 33.83
C LEU A 650 17.18 -12.62 34.46
N LEU A 651 17.56 -11.66 35.31
CA LEU A 651 18.83 -11.70 36.03
C LEU A 651 18.93 -12.92 36.94
N LEU A 652 17.87 -13.25 37.70
CA LEU A 652 17.85 -14.45 38.54
C LEU A 652 17.97 -15.73 37.70
N MET A 653 17.30 -15.82 36.55
CA MET A 653 17.39 -16.96 35.64
C MET A 653 18.83 -17.13 35.12
N LEU A 654 19.44 -16.05 34.66
CA LEU A 654 20.81 -16.05 34.15
C LEU A 654 21.83 -16.33 35.26
N ALA A 655 21.62 -15.81 36.47
CA ALA A 655 22.47 -16.12 37.61
C ALA A 655 22.31 -17.59 38.03
N THR A 656 21.09 -18.14 37.99
CA THR A 656 20.82 -19.56 38.25
C THR A 656 21.57 -20.45 37.26
N HIS A 657 21.58 -20.08 35.98
CA HIS A 657 22.35 -20.78 34.93
C HIS A 657 23.83 -21.01 35.31
N LEU A 658 24.43 -20.08 36.09
CA LEU A 658 25.83 -20.18 36.51
C LEU A 658 26.10 -21.31 37.49
N GLY A 659 25.09 -21.75 38.24
CA GLY A 659 25.15 -22.87 39.19
C GLY A 659 24.55 -24.17 38.64
N GLU A 660 23.49 -24.06 37.85
CA GLU A 660 22.78 -25.16 37.17
C GLU A 660 22.49 -24.76 35.72
N PRO A 661 23.07 -25.39 34.69
CA PRO A 661 22.89 -24.97 33.30
C PRO A 661 21.43 -25.02 32.83
N LEU A 662 20.87 -23.84 32.53
CA LEU A 662 19.54 -23.65 31.94
C LEU A 662 19.63 -23.24 30.47
N ALA A 663 18.58 -23.45 29.69
CA ALA A 663 18.42 -22.88 28.35
C ALA A 663 16.99 -22.38 28.12
N PRO A 664 16.77 -21.30 27.34
CA PRO A 664 15.43 -20.89 26.92
C PRO A 664 14.73 -22.02 26.15
N ALA A 665 13.47 -22.28 26.47
CA ALA A 665 12.70 -23.34 25.82
C ALA A 665 11.21 -22.98 25.69
N SER A 666 10.58 -23.44 24.61
CA SER A 666 9.12 -23.43 24.43
C SER A 666 8.54 -24.72 25.01
N ILE A 667 8.08 -24.65 26.26
CA ILE A 667 7.49 -25.79 26.99
C ILE A 667 6.09 -25.44 27.48
N LYS A 668 5.35 -26.47 27.91
CA LYS A 668 3.92 -26.33 28.23
C LYS A 668 3.67 -25.39 29.41
N ARG A 669 4.53 -25.38 30.43
CA ARG A 669 4.36 -24.61 31.68
C ARG A 669 5.62 -23.85 32.11
N GLY A 670 6.40 -23.34 31.16
CA GLY A 670 7.60 -22.56 31.48
C GLY A 670 8.31 -22.00 30.26
N ASN A 671 9.45 -21.38 30.51
CA ASN A 671 10.30 -20.74 29.49
C ASN A 671 11.75 -21.25 29.51
N LEU A 672 12.02 -22.31 30.28
CA LEU A 672 13.37 -22.83 30.49
C LEU A 672 13.37 -24.35 30.56
N THR A 673 14.49 -24.96 30.17
CA THR A 673 14.76 -26.39 30.37
C THR A 673 16.15 -26.62 30.98
N PHE A 674 16.30 -27.75 31.66
CA PHE A 674 17.56 -28.28 32.17
C PHE A 674 17.55 -29.82 32.14
N LEU A 675 18.72 -30.46 32.28
CA LEU A 675 18.88 -31.91 32.41
C LEU A 675 17.94 -32.79 31.55
N GLY A 676 18.15 -32.81 30.23
CA GLY A 676 17.57 -33.79 29.31
C GLY A 676 16.07 -33.61 29.00
N ASN A 677 15.22 -33.31 30.00
CA ASN A 677 13.77 -33.11 29.87
C ASN A 677 13.14 -32.31 31.05
N ALA A 678 13.92 -31.79 32.00
CA ALA A 678 13.36 -31.06 33.13
C ALA A 678 12.95 -29.63 32.72
N GLU A 679 11.86 -29.16 33.31
CA GLU A 679 11.18 -27.91 32.93
C GLU A 679 11.31 -26.86 34.03
N ALA A 680 11.51 -25.60 33.66
CA ALA A 680 11.62 -24.51 34.61
C ALA A 680 10.81 -23.28 34.16
N LEU A 681 10.28 -22.56 35.15
CA LEU A 681 9.55 -21.32 34.95
C LEU A 681 10.29 -20.16 35.61
N GLY A 682 10.72 -19.20 34.80
CA GLY A 682 11.23 -17.91 35.23
C GLY A 682 10.21 -16.80 34.97
N SER A 683 9.79 -16.09 36.02
CA SER A 683 8.78 -15.04 35.88
C SER A 683 8.99 -13.82 36.78
N GLY A 684 8.67 -12.65 36.22
CA GLY A 684 8.59 -11.38 36.95
C GLY A 684 7.18 -11.02 37.42
N CYS A 685 6.21 -11.92 37.19
CA CYS A 685 4.83 -11.74 37.59
C CYS A 685 4.66 -11.75 39.12
N ASP A 686 3.66 -11.03 39.63
CA ASP A 686 3.28 -10.97 41.05
C ASP A 686 1.83 -11.39 41.29
N THR A 687 1.09 -11.68 40.22
CA THR A 687 -0.31 -12.10 40.27
C THR A 687 -0.57 -13.30 39.36
N ILE A 688 -1.64 -14.02 39.65
CA ILE A 688 -2.20 -15.08 38.80
C ILE A 688 -3.72 -15.10 38.93
N GLU A 689 -4.42 -15.19 37.80
CA GLU A 689 -5.90 -15.25 37.75
C GLU A 689 -6.59 -14.11 38.54
N GLY A 690 -5.96 -12.94 38.59
CA GLY A 690 -6.45 -11.78 39.34
C GLY A 690 -6.17 -11.79 40.86
N GLY A 691 -5.49 -12.81 41.38
CA GLY A 691 -5.03 -12.91 42.78
C GLY A 691 -3.49 -12.86 42.92
N PRO A 692 -2.95 -12.80 44.14
CA PRO A 692 -1.50 -12.83 44.35
C PRO A 692 -0.92 -14.24 44.08
N LEU A 693 0.35 -14.34 43.67
CA LEU A 693 1.00 -15.64 43.43
C LEU A 693 1.01 -16.59 44.64
N THR A 694 0.89 -16.05 45.85
CA THR A 694 0.91 -16.82 47.11
C THR A 694 -0.27 -17.78 47.26
N ILE A 695 -1.30 -17.67 46.41
CA ILE A 695 -2.41 -18.63 46.38
C ILE A 695 -2.01 -19.98 45.76
N TRP A 696 -0.86 -20.05 45.07
CA TRP A 696 -0.31 -21.27 44.51
C TRP A 696 0.78 -21.84 45.42
N ASP A 697 0.40 -22.77 46.30
CA ASP A 697 1.24 -23.37 47.33
C ASP A 697 1.49 -24.88 47.14
N GLN A 698 0.88 -25.50 46.12
CA GLN A 698 1.05 -26.91 45.78
C GLN A 698 1.94 -27.10 44.54
N PRO A 699 2.81 -28.13 44.51
CA PRO A 699 3.66 -28.43 43.35
C PRO A 699 2.90 -28.58 42.02
N ASP A 700 1.73 -29.22 42.04
CA ASP A 700 0.92 -29.52 40.83
C ASP A 700 0.30 -28.28 40.18
N GLN A 701 0.16 -27.17 40.93
CA GLN A 701 -0.35 -25.92 40.38
C GLN A 701 0.67 -25.29 39.42
N TRP A 702 1.95 -25.38 39.77
CA TRP A 702 3.06 -24.89 38.96
C TRP A 702 3.45 -25.88 37.86
N ASP A 703 3.55 -27.17 38.20
CA ASP A 703 3.89 -28.28 37.30
C ASP A 703 5.17 -28.03 36.49
N VAL A 704 6.21 -27.61 37.20
CA VAL A 704 7.59 -27.46 36.73
C VAL A 704 8.56 -27.99 37.78
N ASP A 705 9.79 -28.27 37.37
CA ASP A 705 10.84 -28.80 38.24
C ASP A 705 11.63 -27.69 38.96
N ALA A 706 11.64 -26.47 38.40
CA ALA A 706 12.23 -25.30 39.05
C ALA A 706 11.40 -24.01 38.86
N LEU A 707 11.36 -23.19 39.90
CA LEU A 707 10.69 -21.89 39.95
C LEU A 707 11.70 -20.77 40.23
N ILE A 708 11.73 -19.77 39.35
CA ILE A 708 12.61 -18.61 39.45
C ILE A 708 11.76 -17.34 39.41
N LEU A 709 11.53 -16.71 40.57
CA LEU A 709 10.52 -15.66 40.72
C LEU A 709 11.12 -14.34 41.24
N SER A 710 10.87 -13.23 40.55
CA SER A 710 11.25 -11.89 41.05
C SER A 710 10.07 -11.07 41.58
N GLY A 711 8.86 -11.33 41.08
CA GLY A 711 7.68 -10.53 41.38
C GLY A 711 7.04 -10.84 42.74
N SER A 712 7.27 -12.03 43.30
CA SER A 712 6.84 -12.38 44.65
C SER A 712 7.96 -13.07 45.44
N ALA A 713 8.25 -12.53 46.62
CA ALA A 713 9.19 -13.10 47.58
C ALA A 713 8.51 -14.10 48.55
N GLU A 714 7.18 -14.13 48.56
CA GLU A 714 6.36 -14.81 49.58
C GLU A 714 5.81 -16.16 49.11
N VAL A 715 6.01 -16.55 47.85
CA VAL A 715 5.56 -17.84 47.31
C VAL A 715 6.26 -18.97 48.03
N GLU A 716 5.52 -19.71 48.86
CA GLU A 716 5.98 -20.94 49.51
C GLU A 716 5.25 -22.13 48.89
N VAL A 717 6.01 -23.09 48.37
CA VAL A 717 5.46 -24.36 47.88
C VAL A 717 5.77 -25.42 48.92
N TYR A 718 4.73 -26.00 49.50
CA TYR A 718 4.88 -27.01 50.52
C TYR A 718 5.25 -28.36 49.88
N SER A 719 6.12 -29.10 50.55
CA SER A 719 6.25 -30.54 50.31
C SER A 719 4.96 -31.19 50.77
N SER A 720 4.30 -31.96 49.91
CA SER A 720 3.03 -32.60 50.24
C SER A 720 3.24 -33.61 51.37
N ASP A 721 2.91 -33.23 52.60
CA ASP A 721 2.55 -34.19 53.62
C ASP A 721 1.09 -34.60 53.31
N ASP A 722 0.91 -35.76 52.69
CA ASP A 722 -0.37 -36.50 52.57
C ASP A 722 -1.54 -35.93 51.71
N THR A 723 -1.37 -35.74 50.39
CA THR A 723 -2.53 -35.58 49.49
C THR A 723 -2.46 -36.43 48.21
N LEU A 724 -3.22 -37.52 48.20
CA LEU A 724 -3.72 -38.24 47.02
C LEU A 724 -5.12 -37.70 46.71
N LEU A 725 -5.34 -37.11 45.53
CA LEU A 725 -6.70 -36.86 45.04
C LEU A 725 -6.91 -37.35 43.61
N ASN A 726 -7.98 -38.13 43.46
CA ASN A 726 -8.44 -38.70 42.19
C ASN A 726 -8.96 -37.59 41.28
N ALA A 727 -8.36 -37.55 40.10
CA ALA A 727 -8.71 -36.72 38.96
C ALA A 727 -10.21 -36.66 38.66
N GLY A 728 -10.64 -35.55 38.08
CA GLY A 728 -11.90 -35.45 37.32
C GLY A 728 -11.98 -36.32 36.06
N SER A 729 -11.40 -37.54 36.05
CA SER A 729 -11.56 -38.68 35.11
C SER A 729 -10.92 -38.53 33.70
N ILE A 730 -10.38 -39.55 33.00
CA ILE A 730 -10.10 -40.99 33.25
C ILE A 730 -8.71 -41.30 32.65
N GLY A 731 -7.77 -41.79 33.47
CA GLY A 731 -6.60 -42.55 33.01
C GLY A 731 -6.68 -43.95 33.60
N LEU A 732 -6.86 -44.97 32.77
CA LEU A 732 -6.95 -46.38 33.20
C LEU A 732 -5.56 -46.91 33.56
N GLY A 733 -5.05 -46.55 34.75
CA GLY A 733 -3.82 -47.09 35.31
C GLY A 733 -3.51 -46.46 36.68
N LEU A 734 -3.18 -47.30 37.67
CA LEU A 734 -2.94 -46.98 39.09
C LEU A 734 -1.71 -46.07 39.40
N ARG A 735 -1.22 -45.27 38.45
CA ARG A 735 -0.11 -44.33 38.66
C ARG A 735 -0.62 -42.88 38.53
N ASN A 736 -1.14 -42.33 39.62
CA ASN A 736 -1.35 -40.89 39.73
C ASN A 736 0.03 -40.20 39.83
N ALA A 737 0.26 -39.12 39.08
CA ALA A 737 1.52 -38.37 39.13
C ALA A 737 1.61 -37.59 40.45
N ARG A 738 2.55 -37.96 41.32
CA ARG A 738 2.96 -37.13 42.47
C ARG A 738 4.05 -36.17 41.99
N ARG A 739 3.92 -34.87 42.28
CA ARG A 739 4.99 -33.88 42.06
C ARG A 739 5.65 -33.51 43.39
N VAL A 740 6.98 -33.42 43.39
CA VAL A 740 7.72 -32.91 44.54
C VAL A 740 7.83 -31.39 44.48
N ARG A 741 8.12 -30.76 45.63
CA ARG A 741 8.45 -29.34 45.69
C ARG A 741 9.60 -29.00 44.72
N PRO A 742 9.41 -28.05 43.78
CA PRO A 742 10.44 -27.67 42.80
C PRO A 742 11.66 -27.05 43.48
N ALA A 743 12.76 -26.90 42.75
CA ALA A 743 13.85 -26.03 43.15
C ALA A 743 13.36 -24.56 43.11
N ILE A 744 13.51 -23.79 44.19
CA ILE A 744 12.94 -22.42 44.27
C ILE A 744 14.03 -21.37 44.48
N ILE A 745 14.14 -20.45 43.52
CA ILE A 745 14.96 -19.25 43.60
C ILE A 745 14.03 -18.05 43.51
N ARG A 746 14.00 -17.21 44.54
CA ARG A 746 13.02 -16.12 44.63
C ARG A 746 13.64 -14.84 45.17
N ASN A 747 12.97 -13.71 44.99
CA ASN A 747 13.42 -12.40 45.48
C ASN A 747 13.25 -12.21 47.01
N ASP A 748 13.62 -13.20 47.81
CA ASP A 748 13.60 -13.10 49.27
C ASP A 748 14.93 -12.53 49.81
N ARG A 749 14.99 -12.36 51.13
CA ARG A 749 16.19 -11.82 51.80
C ARG A 749 17.40 -12.75 51.65
N ALA A 750 17.19 -14.07 51.63
CA ALA A 750 18.26 -15.05 51.61
C ALA A 750 18.97 -15.07 50.25
N TRP A 751 18.21 -15.12 49.16
CA TRP A 751 18.77 -15.07 47.81
C TRP A 751 19.38 -13.72 47.47
N ARG A 752 18.78 -12.60 47.91
CA ARG A 752 19.39 -11.27 47.73
C ARG A 752 20.73 -11.11 48.45
N GLN A 753 20.88 -11.66 49.65
CA GLN A 753 22.17 -11.66 50.35
C GLN A 753 23.24 -12.43 49.58
N LYS A 754 22.86 -13.54 48.94
CA LYS A 754 23.77 -14.35 48.10
C LYS A 754 24.13 -13.63 46.79
N LEU A 755 23.20 -12.93 46.15
CA LEU A 755 23.46 -12.09 44.96
C LEU A 755 24.44 -10.94 45.24
N ASN A 756 24.44 -10.42 46.47
CA ASN A 756 25.37 -9.38 46.90
C ASN A 756 26.76 -9.95 47.29
N GLY A 757 26.93 -11.27 47.26
CA GLY A 757 28.20 -11.95 47.55
C GLY A 757 28.91 -12.45 46.29
N PRO A 758 30.14 -12.95 46.40
CA PRO A 758 30.92 -13.44 45.26
C PRO A 758 30.23 -14.59 44.51
N LEU A 759 30.50 -14.71 43.21
CA LEU A 759 29.95 -15.73 42.33
C LEU A 759 30.06 -17.17 42.87
N ALA A 760 31.17 -17.50 43.55
CA ALA A 760 31.35 -18.83 44.14
C ALA A 760 30.27 -19.17 45.17
N THR A 761 29.93 -18.21 46.05
CA THR A 761 28.90 -18.36 47.09
C THR A 761 27.51 -18.51 46.45
N TRP A 762 27.24 -17.77 45.38
CA TRP A 762 26.01 -17.89 44.63
C TRP A 762 25.87 -19.28 43.96
N LYS A 763 26.91 -19.72 43.23
CA LYS A 763 26.92 -21.02 42.55
C LYS A 763 26.68 -22.17 43.51
N GLN A 764 27.37 -22.17 44.65
CA GLN A 764 27.20 -23.21 45.67
C GLN A 764 25.76 -23.27 46.16
N ALA A 765 25.14 -22.11 46.45
CA ALA A 765 23.76 -22.08 46.93
C ALA A 765 22.74 -22.59 45.91
N VAL A 766 22.93 -22.26 44.63
CA VAL A 766 22.10 -22.81 43.55
C VAL A 766 22.25 -24.33 43.46
N GLN A 767 23.49 -24.82 43.49
CA GLN A 767 23.77 -26.26 43.43
C GLN A 767 23.15 -27.03 44.61
N GLU A 768 23.20 -26.45 45.82
CA GLU A 768 22.57 -27.02 47.01
C GLU A 768 21.04 -27.12 46.86
N GLU A 769 20.38 -26.08 46.36
CA GLU A 769 18.93 -26.07 46.15
C GLU A 769 18.50 -27.14 45.12
N PHE A 770 19.19 -27.22 43.98
CA PHE A 770 18.91 -28.22 42.95
C PHE A 770 19.27 -29.64 43.40
N ALA A 771 20.34 -29.83 44.19
CA ALA A 771 20.64 -31.12 44.80
C ALA A 771 19.54 -31.57 45.78
N GLY A 772 19.03 -30.64 46.58
CA GLY A 772 17.89 -30.90 47.48
C GLY A 772 16.63 -31.31 46.70
N TRP A 773 16.35 -30.66 45.57
CA TRP A 773 15.26 -31.07 44.67
C TRP A 773 15.46 -32.48 44.10
N ARG A 774 16.64 -32.80 43.55
CA ARG A 774 16.94 -34.15 43.01
C ARG A 774 16.78 -35.22 44.08
N GLN A 775 17.18 -34.94 45.33
CA GLN A 775 16.98 -35.87 46.44
C GLN A 775 15.49 -36.12 46.69
N ARG A 776 14.66 -35.07 46.72
CA ARG A 776 13.20 -35.23 46.86
C ARG A 776 12.59 -36.08 45.75
N VAL A 777 13.03 -35.88 44.50
CA VAL A 777 12.58 -36.70 43.36
C VAL A 777 12.96 -38.17 43.57
N GLN A 778 14.22 -38.44 43.94
CA GLN A 778 14.70 -39.80 44.20
C GLN A 778 13.92 -40.46 45.34
N ASP A 779 13.68 -39.74 46.44
CA ASP A 779 12.93 -40.25 47.58
C ASP A 779 11.49 -40.64 47.19
N LEU A 780 10.86 -39.84 46.33
CA LEU A 780 9.53 -40.13 45.79
C LEU A 780 9.54 -41.33 44.84
N GLU A 781 10.53 -41.44 43.95
CA GLU A 781 10.68 -42.60 43.05
C GLU A 781 10.89 -43.90 43.84
N ASP A 782 11.68 -43.85 44.90
CA ASP A 782 11.91 -44.97 45.81
C ASP A 782 10.65 -45.33 46.62
N GLU A 783 9.82 -44.33 46.98
CA GLU A 783 8.53 -44.55 47.65
C GLU A 783 7.49 -45.19 46.71
N VAL A 784 7.39 -44.70 45.47
CA VAL A 784 6.45 -45.22 44.46
C VAL A 784 6.86 -46.60 43.93
N SER A 785 8.16 -46.95 44.02
CA SER A 785 8.68 -48.26 43.62
C SER A 785 8.52 -49.35 44.70
N LYS A 786 8.20 -48.97 45.94
CA LYS A 786 7.84 -49.88 47.04
C LYS A 786 6.35 -50.16 47.03
#